data_AF-A0A8H3BFH3-F1
#
_entry.id   AF-A0A8H3BFH3-F1
#
_cell.length_a   1.000
_cell.length_b   1.000
_cell.length_c   1.000
_cell.angle_alpha   90.00
_cell.angle_beta   90.00
_cell.angle_gamma   90.00
#
_symmetry.space_group_name_H-M   'P 1'
#
loop_
_entity.id
_entity.type
_entity.pdbx_description
1 polymer ?
#
loop_
_entity_poly.entity_id
_entity_poly.type
_entity_poly.pdbx_seq_one_letter_code
_entity_poly.pdbx_strand_id
1 'polypeptide(L)'
;MESTTVLQRFGPVTPNPEDGRLLGESITFEFSRRTMISRIYKAAIAERMYSWDQSDPSARGTPSDRLIRLYEVWGRGRYGLIITGNITVDSTHIETPGNGIISKSNSTFTHIEQFRRMASAGKAHGSLVLMQLSHAGRKAPGYINSHPVSAGDVRLDEQAAIPYAQPTPLTKEGIDEIIGQFVYAAATAYRAGFDGIQLHASSGYLLSQFLSTATNNRSDDYGGNIENRFGPVIPNPEDAKLLGESLTFEFSGRSMISRIYKAATGERMYSWDQHRPSTWGTPLDRLIRLYETWGRGGYGMIITGNVVVDSMHLEMPGNGVITESNSTPTHIEQLRRMASAGKAHGSLVVMQLSHAGRKTPGYINSHPVSAGDVRLDEQETIPYARPTPLTKEGIAAVVGQFAYAAGIAHRAGFDGIQLHASHGFLLSQFLSAQTNNRSDDYGGNIDNRSRIIREIIDLIRKEVKDPAFIIGIKIHRDDFWDKINDAKQLCQALEGLRLDFIELSGGAYDSPESQSHSITPMKEFVEQISPLLSKTLVFICGGFRSSQNMASAIRSGHCASVGLGKPSGSDPLLPSQIISGQLGGAMKPDPDSIDPTVLPWAALTQMEAIARGTVPIDLSDPEVLREFNKRAKKFEEEKSEGLKQGYVKVGYVVWDETT
;
A
#
# COMPACT_ATOMS: atom_id res chain seq x y z
N MET A 1 -1.92 -53.92 -4.75
CA MET A 1 -1.70 -53.93 -6.20
C MET A 1 -0.21 -53.72 -6.40
N GLU A 2 0.49 -54.71 -6.94
CA GLU A 2 1.88 -54.53 -7.37
C GLU A 2 1.94 -53.47 -8.47
N SER A 3 2.93 -52.57 -8.42
CA SER A 3 3.03 -51.36 -9.27
C SER A 3 3.03 -51.66 -10.78
N THR A 4 3.33 -52.91 -11.15
CA THR A 4 3.40 -53.44 -12.51
C THR A 4 2.06 -53.47 -13.25
N THR A 5 0.92 -53.53 -12.56
CA THR A 5 -0.40 -53.65 -13.22
C THR A 5 -1.02 -52.31 -13.66
N VAL A 6 -0.63 -51.19 -13.07
CA VAL A 6 -1.16 -49.85 -13.42
C VAL A 6 -0.41 -49.24 -14.61
N LEU A 7 0.90 -49.51 -14.72
CA LEU A 7 1.77 -48.99 -15.80
C LEU A 7 1.37 -49.51 -17.19
N GLN A 8 0.61 -50.61 -17.29
CA GLN A 8 0.15 -51.13 -18.58
C GLN A 8 -0.99 -50.30 -19.22
N ARG A 9 -1.66 -49.41 -18.46
CA ARG A 9 -2.82 -48.63 -18.97
C ARG A 9 -2.47 -47.30 -19.64
N PHE A 10 -1.31 -46.75 -19.33
CA PHE A 10 -0.83 -45.48 -19.88
C PHE A 10 0.54 -45.81 -20.49
N GLY A 11 0.71 -45.70 -21.80
CA GLY A 11 1.93 -46.11 -22.51
C GLY A 11 3.23 -45.56 -21.89
N PRO A 12 4.41 -46.07 -22.29
CA PRO A 12 5.66 -45.79 -21.59
C PRO A 12 5.97 -44.29 -21.58
N VAL A 13 5.80 -43.65 -20.43
CA VAL A 13 6.35 -42.32 -20.14
C VAL A 13 7.71 -42.54 -19.52
N THR A 14 8.77 -42.09 -20.20
CA THR A 14 10.13 -42.13 -19.63
C THR A 14 10.25 -41.00 -18.61
N PRO A 15 10.47 -41.27 -17.31
CA PRO A 15 10.57 -40.22 -16.31
C PRO A 15 11.87 -39.43 -16.49
N ASN A 16 11.79 -38.10 -16.41
CA ASN A 16 12.96 -37.23 -16.30
C ASN A 16 13.51 -37.28 -14.87
N PRO A 17 14.78 -37.68 -14.67
CA PRO A 17 15.37 -37.78 -13.33
C PRO A 17 15.41 -36.46 -12.55
N GLU A 18 15.54 -35.31 -13.24
CA GLU A 18 15.57 -33.99 -12.59
C GLU A 18 14.21 -33.62 -12.00
N ASP A 19 13.12 -33.91 -12.73
CA ASP A 19 11.75 -33.69 -12.25
C ASP A 19 11.45 -34.55 -11.02
N GLY A 20 11.91 -35.81 -11.03
CA GLY A 20 11.80 -36.72 -9.90
C GLY A 20 12.57 -36.24 -8.66
N ARG A 21 13.78 -35.67 -8.85
CA ARG A 21 14.56 -35.09 -7.76
C ARG A 21 13.86 -33.89 -7.16
N LEU A 22 13.48 -32.91 -7.99
CA LEU A 22 12.79 -31.69 -7.55
C LEU A 22 11.50 -32.02 -6.78
N LEU A 23 10.65 -32.87 -7.33
CA LEU A 23 9.38 -33.24 -6.70
C LEU A 23 9.57 -34.10 -5.43
N GLY A 24 10.69 -34.81 -5.32
CA GLY A 24 11.06 -35.60 -4.15
C GLY A 24 11.65 -34.80 -2.99
N GLU A 25 11.98 -33.53 -3.18
CA GLU A 25 12.54 -32.69 -2.13
C GLU A 25 11.53 -32.40 -1.01
N SER A 26 12.04 -32.31 0.22
CA SER A 26 11.26 -31.94 1.38
C SER A 26 10.99 -30.43 1.44
N ILE A 27 9.83 -30.05 1.98
CA ILE A 27 9.51 -28.65 2.29
C ILE A 27 9.18 -28.55 3.78
N THR A 28 9.85 -27.65 4.48
CA THR A 28 9.56 -27.34 5.90
C THR A 28 8.64 -26.13 5.96
N PHE A 29 7.53 -26.26 6.68
CA PHE A 29 6.66 -25.13 6.99
C PHE A 29 7.32 -24.24 8.04
N GLU A 30 7.47 -22.94 7.74
CA GLU A 30 8.17 -21.99 8.61
C GLU A 30 7.54 -21.88 10.01
N PHE A 31 6.22 -21.88 10.10
CA PHE A 31 5.52 -21.66 11.37
C PHE A 31 5.36 -22.94 12.20
N SER A 32 4.88 -24.03 11.60
CA SER A 32 4.65 -25.28 12.33
C SER A 32 5.92 -26.11 12.50
N ARG A 33 6.99 -25.79 11.75
CA ARG A 33 8.24 -26.55 11.66
C ARG A 33 8.05 -28.01 11.21
N ARG A 34 6.88 -28.36 10.68
CA ARG A 34 6.61 -29.68 10.11
C ARG A 34 7.21 -29.77 8.71
N THR A 35 7.65 -30.96 8.34
CA THR A 35 8.31 -31.21 7.06
C THR A 35 7.48 -32.16 6.22
N MET A 36 7.12 -31.75 5.00
CA MET A 36 6.58 -32.63 3.98
C MET A 36 7.72 -33.45 3.38
N ILE A 37 7.52 -34.74 3.19
CA ILE A 37 8.54 -35.65 2.64
C ILE A 37 8.73 -35.55 1.12
N SER A 38 7.87 -34.80 0.43
CA SER A 38 7.95 -34.51 -1.00
C SER A 38 7.15 -33.25 -1.34
N ARG A 39 7.31 -32.70 -2.54
CA ARG A 39 6.55 -31.54 -3.05
C ARG A 39 5.20 -31.91 -3.65
N ILE A 40 4.81 -33.18 -3.61
CA ILE A 40 3.55 -33.69 -4.17
C ILE A 40 2.55 -33.84 -3.03
N TYR A 41 1.34 -33.30 -3.19
CA TYR A 41 0.27 -33.48 -2.21
C TYR A 41 -1.01 -34.01 -2.83
N LYS A 42 -1.78 -34.78 -2.06
CA LYS A 42 -3.15 -35.17 -2.41
C LYS A 42 -4.06 -34.01 -2.06
N ALA A 43 -4.62 -33.37 -3.10
CA ALA A 43 -5.58 -32.29 -2.94
C ALA A 43 -6.91 -32.79 -2.34
N ALA A 44 -7.66 -31.87 -1.73
CA ALA A 44 -8.99 -32.16 -1.21
C ALA A 44 -9.93 -32.58 -2.35
N ILE A 45 -10.66 -33.68 -2.14
CA ILE A 45 -11.69 -34.20 -3.05
C ILE A 45 -12.87 -34.70 -2.21
N ALA A 46 -14.10 -34.60 -2.69
CA ALA A 46 -15.25 -35.13 -1.98
C ALA A 46 -15.24 -36.67 -2.01
N GLU A 47 -14.82 -37.33 -0.93
CA GLU A 47 -14.70 -38.80 -0.92
C GLU A 47 -16.04 -39.52 -0.83
N ARG A 48 -17.08 -38.86 -0.29
CA ARG A 48 -18.46 -39.37 -0.14
C ARG A 48 -18.56 -40.78 0.49
N MET A 49 -17.64 -41.10 1.39
CA MET A 49 -17.52 -42.41 2.05
C MET A 49 -17.67 -42.31 3.58
N TYR A 50 -18.33 -41.26 4.06
CA TYR A 50 -18.68 -41.09 5.48
C TYR A 50 -20.11 -41.60 5.74
N SER A 51 -20.42 -41.90 7.00
CA SER A 51 -21.77 -42.35 7.39
C SER A 51 -22.83 -41.30 7.05
N TRP A 52 -24.04 -41.76 6.72
CA TRP A 52 -25.16 -40.90 6.37
C TRP A 52 -26.46 -41.47 6.92
N ASP A 53 -27.26 -40.60 7.53
CA ASP A 53 -28.64 -40.86 7.88
C ASP A 53 -29.48 -39.62 7.54
N GLN A 54 -30.57 -39.79 6.80
CA GLN A 54 -31.42 -38.67 6.38
C GLN A 54 -32.16 -38.03 7.55
N SER A 55 -32.51 -38.81 8.58
CA SER A 55 -33.36 -38.41 9.70
C SER A 55 -32.59 -38.10 10.98
N ASP A 56 -31.38 -38.64 11.15
CA ASP A 56 -30.55 -38.46 12.35
C ASP A 56 -29.23 -37.74 12.02
N PRO A 57 -29.13 -36.42 12.29
CA PRO A 57 -27.89 -35.68 12.12
C PRO A 57 -26.71 -36.21 12.93
N SER A 58 -26.94 -36.85 14.08
CA SER A 58 -25.88 -37.37 14.94
C SER A 58 -25.21 -38.64 14.39
N ALA A 59 -25.89 -39.36 13.49
CA ALA A 59 -25.37 -40.55 12.81
C ALA A 59 -24.58 -40.24 11.52
N ARG A 60 -24.43 -38.95 11.16
CA ARG A 60 -23.74 -38.51 9.93
C ARG A 60 -22.25 -38.26 10.15
N GLY A 61 -21.47 -38.41 9.07
CA GLY A 61 -20.13 -37.88 8.96
C GLY A 61 -19.01 -38.71 9.58
N THR A 62 -19.27 -39.96 9.97
CA THR A 62 -18.24 -40.85 10.53
C THR A 62 -17.45 -41.53 9.41
N PRO A 63 -16.10 -41.53 9.43
CA PRO A 63 -15.30 -42.25 8.44
C PRO A 63 -15.62 -43.75 8.39
N SER A 64 -15.80 -44.30 7.19
CA SER A 64 -15.94 -45.75 7.02
C SER A 64 -14.57 -46.46 6.97
N ASP A 65 -14.55 -47.77 7.25
CA ASP A 65 -13.32 -48.56 7.11
C ASP A 65 -12.77 -48.57 5.67
N ARG A 66 -13.63 -48.40 4.66
CA ARG A 66 -13.21 -48.27 3.26
C ARG A 66 -12.46 -46.97 3.03
N LEU A 67 -12.92 -45.87 3.64
CA LEU A 67 -12.25 -44.59 3.58
C LEU A 67 -10.89 -44.64 4.29
N ILE A 68 -10.82 -45.25 5.47
CA ILE A 68 -9.56 -45.40 6.21
C ILE A 68 -8.51 -46.17 5.39
N ARG A 69 -8.93 -47.27 4.73
CA ARG A 69 -8.05 -48.01 3.80
C ARG A 69 -7.58 -47.15 2.62
N LEU A 70 -8.41 -46.24 2.12
CA LEU A 70 -8.00 -45.32 1.05
C LEU A 70 -6.90 -44.36 1.52
N TYR A 71 -7.00 -43.83 2.74
CA TYR A 71 -5.96 -42.99 3.32
C TYR A 71 -4.65 -43.76 3.53
N GLU A 72 -4.72 -45.02 3.94
CA GLU A 72 -3.55 -45.89 4.01
C GLU A 72 -2.87 -46.05 2.64
N VAL A 73 -3.66 -46.24 1.56
CA VAL A 73 -3.14 -46.34 0.19
C VAL A 73 -2.46 -45.04 -0.23
N TRP A 74 -3.05 -43.87 0.08
CA TRP A 74 -2.40 -42.58 -0.18
C TRP A 74 -1.11 -42.41 0.64
N GLY A 75 -1.10 -42.80 1.92
CA GLY A 75 0.10 -42.81 2.74
C GLY A 75 1.21 -43.65 2.09
N ARG A 76 0.91 -44.88 1.67
CA ARG A 76 1.86 -45.74 0.94
C ARG A 76 2.37 -45.12 -0.37
N GLY A 77 1.59 -44.24 -0.99
CA GLY A 77 1.96 -43.45 -2.16
C GLY A 77 2.99 -42.34 -1.90
N ARG A 78 3.35 -42.07 -0.63
CA ARG A 78 4.37 -41.10 -0.21
C ARG A 78 4.12 -39.66 -0.67
N TYR A 79 2.86 -39.23 -0.67
CA TYR A 79 2.53 -37.81 -0.75
C TYR A 79 3.19 -37.06 0.41
N GLY A 80 3.78 -35.90 0.16
CA GLY A 80 4.32 -35.03 1.21
C GLY A 80 3.22 -34.55 2.16
N LEU A 81 2.03 -34.33 1.61
CA LEU A 81 0.84 -33.89 2.31
C LEU A 81 -0.43 -34.57 1.75
N ILE A 82 -1.34 -34.97 2.62
CA ILE A 82 -2.67 -35.49 2.29
C ILE A 82 -3.70 -34.56 2.92
N ILE A 83 -4.54 -33.94 2.08
CA ILE A 83 -5.63 -33.10 2.55
C ILE A 83 -6.93 -33.89 2.46
N THR A 84 -7.72 -33.89 3.53
CA THR A 84 -9.03 -34.56 3.49
C THR A 84 -9.98 -33.90 2.50
N GLY A 85 -11.03 -34.60 2.10
CA GLY A 85 -12.21 -33.95 1.54
C GLY A 85 -12.93 -33.09 2.57
N ASN A 86 -14.07 -32.55 2.14
CA ASN A 86 -14.88 -31.63 2.94
C ASN A 86 -15.34 -32.29 4.24
N ILE A 87 -14.80 -31.79 5.36
CA ILE A 87 -15.34 -32.01 6.69
C ILE A 87 -16.13 -30.75 7.07
N THR A 88 -17.45 -30.87 7.20
CA THR A 88 -18.26 -29.75 7.64
C THR A 88 -18.15 -29.57 9.16
N VAL A 89 -18.30 -28.34 9.63
CA VAL A 89 -18.35 -28.02 11.07
C VAL A 89 -19.78 -28.00 11.64
N ASP A 90 -20.79 -28.08 10.76
CA ASP A 90 -22.22 -28.10 11.11
C ASP A 90 -22.98 -29.19 10.34
N SER A 91 -23.63 -30.09 11.09
CA SER A 91 -24.42 -31.22 10.58
C SER A 91 -25.64 -30.84 9.72
N THR A 92 -26.07 -29.58 9.77
CA THR A 92 -27.19 -29.03 9.01
C THR A 92 -26.75 -28.24 7.78
N HIS A 93 -25.47 -27.84 7.69
CA HIS A 93 -24.93 -27.06 6.57
C HIS A 93 -23.88 -27.86 5.80
N ILE A 94 -24.35 -28.89 5.10
CA ILE A 94 -23.56 -29.79 4.25
C ILE A 94 -23.91 -29.62 2.79
N GLU A 95 -22.91 -29.78 1.93
CA GLU A 95 -23.08 -29.70 0.48
C GLU A 95 -23.70 -30.98 -0.11
N THR A 96 -23.37 -32.16 0.43
CA THR A 96 -23.90 -33.42 -0.10
C THR A 96 -23.87 -34.56 0.92
N PRO A 97 -24.79 -35.55 0.81
CA PRO A 97 -24.75 -36.77 1.61
C PRO A 97 -23.41 -37.52 1.53
N GLY A 98 -22.97 -38.02 2.69
CA GLY A 98 -21.72 -38.78 2.80
C GLY A 98 -20.45 -37.92 2.90
N ASN A 99 -20.56 -36.60 3.07
CA ASN A 99 -19.43 -35.76 3.52
C ASN A 99 -19.13 -36.00 5.01
N GLY A 100 -17.89 -35.73 5.41
CA GLY A 100 -17.48 -35.82 6.81
C GLY A 100 -18.06 -34.67 7.63
N ILE A 101 -18.28 -34.90 8.91
CA ILE A 101 -18.87 -33.91 9.82
C ILE A 101 -18.15 -34.01 11.15
N ILE A 102 -17.68 -32.88 11.68
CA ILE A 102 -17.25 -32.77 13.07
C ILE A 102 -17.98 -31.59 13.68
N SER A 103 -19.00 -31.89 14.47
CA SER A 103 -19.78 -30.93 15.23
C SER A 103 -19.92 -31.40 16.68
N LYS A 104 -20.33 -30.50 17.58
CA LYS A 104 -20.62 -30.88 18.96
C LYS A 104 -21.72 -31.95 19.06
N SER A 105 -22.65 -31.97 18.09
CA SER A 105 -23.80 -32.88 18.08
C SER A 105 -23.49 -34.32 17.67
N ASN A 106 -22.39 -34.59 16.96
CA ASN A 106 -22.05 -35.93 16.46
C ASN A 106 -20.72 -36.50 17.00
N SER A 107 -19.98 -35.72 17.81
CA SER A 107 -18.64 -36.06 18.28
C SER A 107 -18.62 -37.03 19.47
N THR A 108 -19.11 -38.25 19.25
CA THR A 108 -18.96 -39.37 20.19
C THR A 108 -17.52 -39.91 20.22
N PHE A 109 -17.16 -40.69 21.24
CA PHE A 109 -15.85 -41.34 21.30
C PHE A 109 -15.58 -42.20 20.05
N THR A 110 -16.55 -43.04 19.66
CA THR A 110 -16.45 -43.91 18.48
C THR A 110 -16.27 -43.10 17.20
N HIS A 111 -16.96 -41.97 17.07
CA HIS A 111 -16.84 -41.08 15.93
C HIS A 111 -15.42 -40.49 15.81
N ILE A 112 -14.89 -39.92 16.90
CA ILE A 112 -13.54 -39.35 16.94
C ILE A 112 -12.48 -40.44 16.72
N GLU A 113 -12.70 -41.65 17.23
CA GLU A 113 -11.77 -42.78 17.03
C GLU A 113 -11.64 -43.16 15.56
N GLN A 114 -12.71 -43.10 14.76
CA GLN A 114 -12.62 -43.34 13.33
C GLN A 114 -11.78 -42.26 12.61
N PHE A 115 -11.91 -40.99 13.01
CA PHE A 115 -11.03 -39.93 12.52
C PHE A 115 -9.57 -40.15 12.93
N ARG A 116 -9.32 -40.65 14.15
CA ARG A 116 -7.97 -41.03 14.60
C ARG A 116 -7.36 -42.15 13.77
N ARG A 117 -8.14 -43.19 13.47
CA ARG A 117 -7.73 -44.28 12.58
C ARG A 117 -7.41 -43.75 11.18
N MET A 118 -8.23 -42.84 10.65
CA MET A 118 -8.01 -42.23 9.33
C MET A 118 -6.72 -41.40 9.28
N ALA A 119 -6.47 -40.54 10.28
CA ALA A 119 -5.23 -39.76 10.37
C ALA A 119 -4.01 -40.68 10.48
N SER A 120 -4.06 -41.67 11.37
CA SER A 120 -2.96 -42.62 11.58
C SER A 120 -2.65 -43.41 10.30
N ALA A 121 -3.68 -43.85 9.57
CA ALA A 121 -3.53 -44.56 8.31
C ALA A 121 -2.81 -43.72 7.24
N GLY A 122 -3.20 -42.45 7.07
CA GLY A 122 -2.54 -41.55 6.12
C GLY A 122 -1.09 -41.24 6.47
N LYS A 123 -0.78 -41.15 7.78
CA LYS A 123 0.53 -40.77 8.29
C LYS A 123 1.54 -41.92 8.37
N ALA A 124 1.08 -43.17 8.25
CA ALA A 124 1.89 -44.37 8.49
C ALA A 124 3.21 -44.44 7.69
N HIS A 125 3.31 -43.68 6.59
CA HIS A 125 4.47 -43.65 5.70
C HIS A 125 5.10 -42.25 5.54
N GLY A 126 4.90 -41.37 6.52
CA GLY A 126 5.61 -40.07 6.62
C GLY A 126 4.89 -38.89 5.97
N SER A 127 3.72 -39.09 5.36
CA SER A 127 2.86 -38.00 4.90
C SER A 127 2.35 -37.17 6.08
N LEU A 128 2.30 -35.85 5.92
CA LEU A 128 1.47 -35.02 6.79
C LEU A 128 0.00 -35.18 6.38
N VAL A 129 -0.93 -35.15 7.34
CA VAL A 129 -2.37 -35.21 7.06
C VAL A 129 -3.08 -33.99 7.64
N LEU A 130 -3.70 -33.19 6.77
CA LEU A 130 -4.48 -32.02 7.15
C LEU A 130 -5.97 -32.25 6.93
N MET A 131 -6.78 -31.78 7.87
CA MET A 131 -8.24 -31.82 7.75
C MET A 131 -8.76 -30.55 7.07
N GLN A 132 -9.49 -30.69 5.96
CA GLN A 132 -10.17 -29.56 5.33
C GLN A 132 -11.51 -29.31 6.01
N LEU A 133 -11.59 -28.21 6.77
CA LEU A 133 -12.79 -27.74 7.44
C LEU A 133 -13.60 -26.81 6.53
N SER A 134 -14.92 -26.99 6.56
CA SER A 134 -15.85 -26.28 5.69
C SER A 134 -17.19 -25.99 6.38
N HIS A 135 -17.97 -25.10 5.79
CA HIS A 135 -19.37 -24.88 6.13
C HIS A 135 -20.10 -24.50 4.84
N ALA A 136 -21.18 -25.19 4.48
CA ALA A 136 -21.80 -24.99 3.17
C ALA A 136 -22.47 -23.60 3.03
N GLY A 137 -23.00 -23.05 4.12
CA GLY A 137 -23.79 -21.82 4.10
C GLY A 137 -24.92 -21.92 3.08
N ARG A 138 -25.07 -20.92 2.19
CA ARG A 138 -26.05 -20.94 1.08
C ARG A 138 -25.92 -22.09 0.08
N LYS A 139 -24.83 -22.87 0.12
CA LYS A 139 -24.59 -24.05 -0.72
C LYS A 139 -25.19 -25.33 -0.12
N ALA A 140 -25.81 -25.27 1.06
CA ALA A 140 -26.58 -26.39 1.58
C ALA A 140 -27.84 -26.61 0.69
N PRO A 141 -28.08 -27.81 0.16
CA PRO A 141 -29.30 -28.11 -0.57
C PRO A 141 -30.54 -27.90 0.29
N GLY A 142 -31.62 -27.40 -0.32
CA GLY A 142 -32.87 -27.06 0.38
C GLY A 142 -33.54 -28.26 1.07
N TYR A 143 -33.31 -29.48 0.56
CA TYR A 143 -33.80 -30.71 1.18
C TYR A 143 -32.98 -31.14 2.42
N ILE A 144 -31.81 -30.53 2.65
CA ILE A 144 -31.00 -30.73 3.85
C ILE A 144 -31.30 -29.62 4.86
N ASN A 145 -31.32 -28.37 4.40
CA ASN A 145 -31.68 -27.22 5.21
C ASN A 145 -32.50 -26.24 4.38
N SER A 146 -33.76 -26.03 4.75
CA SER A 146 -34.68 -25.10 4.10
C SER A 146 -34.43 -23.63 4.46
N HIS A 147 -33.57 -23.36 5.45
CA HIS A 147 -33.22 -22.02 5.93
C HIS A 147 -31.70 -21.93 6.18
N PRO A 148 -30.87 -22.06 5.13
CA PRO A 148 -29.43 -22.00 5.28
C PRO A 148 -28.97 -20.60 5.69
N VAL A 149 -27.83 -20.50 6.37
CA VAL A 149 -27.21 -19.21 6.71
C VAL A 149 -26.13 -18.81 5.70
N SER A 150 -25.84 -17.51 5.61
CA SER A 150 -24.86 -16.96 4.66
C SER A 150 -24.32 -15.61 5.15
N ALA A 151 -23.29 -15.09 4.49
CA ALA A 151 -22.81 -13.72 4.74
C ALA A 151 -23.90 -12.68 4.43
N GLY A 152 -24.55 -12.81 3.27
CA GLY A 152 -25.71 -12.02 2.84
C GLY A 152 -26.88 -12.90 2.37
N ASP A 153 -27.97 -12.27 1.95
CA ASP A 153 -29.21 -12.93 1.50
C ASP A 153 -29.19 -13.36 0.01
N VAL A 154 -28.02 -13.37 -0.62
CA VAL A 154 -27.88 -13.73 -2.04
C VAL A 154 -28.09 -15.23 -2.24
N ARG A 155 -29.22 -15.60 -2.85
CA ARG A 155 -29.54 -17.00 -3.20
C ARG A 155 -28.56 -17.58 -4.22
N LEU A 156 -28.28 -18.87 -4.13
CA LEU A 156 -27.53 -19.60 -5.16
C LEU A 156 -28.52 -20.12 -6.21
N ASP A 157 -28.25 -19.85 -7.48
CA ASP A 157 -29.05 -20.39 -8.58
C ASP A 157 -28.98 -21.91 -8.63
N GLU A 158 -30.01 -22.53 -9.21
CA GLU A 158 -30.06 -23.98 -9.36
C GLU A 158 -28.90 -24.47 -10.24
N GLN A 159 -28.15 -25.44 -9.72
CA GLN A 159 -27.07 -26.10 -10.43
C GLN A 159 -27.30 -27.60 -10.40
N ALA A 160 -27.25 -28.24 -11.58
CA ALA A 160 -27.48 -29.68 -11.74
C ALA A 160 -28.79 -30.17 -11.08
N ALA A 161 -29.87 -29.37 -11.19
CA ALA A 161 -31.20 -29.64 -10.62
C ALA A 161 -31.23 -29.77 -9.07
N ILE A 162 -30.24 -29.22 -8.37
CA ILE A 162 -30.26 -29.12 -6.91
C ILE A 162 -31.01 -27.85 -6.49
N PRO A 163 -32.12 -27.95 -5.74
CA PRO A 163 -32.84 -26.78 -5.26
C PRO A 163 -32.10 -26.18 -4.05
N TYR A 164 -31.56 -24.97 -4.18
CA TYR A 164 -31.00 -24.21 -3.05
C TYR A 164 -32.06 -23.28 -2.46
N ALA A 165 -32.16 -23.27 -1.13
CA ALA A 165 -33.10 -22.41 -0.41
C ALA A 165 -32.60 -20.96 -0.30
N GLN A 166 -33.51 -20.04 0.01
CA GLN A 166 -33.17 -18.64 0.30
C GLN A 166 -32.40 -18.59 1.62
N PRO A 167 -31.16 -18.03 1.65
CA PRO A 167 -30.40 -17.98 2.88
C PRO A 167 -30.80 -16.80 3.77
N THR A 168 -30.63 -16.98 5.08
CA THR A 168 -30.71 -15.91 6.07
C THR A 168 -29.32 -15.32 6.32
N PRO A 169 -29.12 -13.99 6.23
CA PRO A 169 -27.88 -13.36 6.65
C PRO A 169 -27.55 -13.65 8.11
N LEU A 170 -26.29 -13.97 8.40
CA LEU A 170 -25.84 -14.21 9.77
C LEU A 170 -25.91 -12.93 10.63
N THR A 171 -26.32 -13.05 11.88
CA THR A 171 -26.10 -11.98 12.89
C THR A 171 -24.66 -12.05 13.41
N LYS A 172 -24.19 -11.03 14.14
CA LYS A 172 -22.86 -11.08 14.77
C LYS A 172 -22.72 -12.27 15.73
N GLU A 173 -23.77 -12.56 16.50
CA GLU A 173 -23.82 -13.71 17.39
C GLU A 173 -23.76 -15.04 16.61
N GLY A 174 -24.45 -15.12 15.47
CA GLY A 174 -24.38 -16.30 14.59
C GLY A 174 -22.99 -16.50 13.96
N ILE A 175 -22.27 -15.41 13.66
CA ILE A 175 -20.88 -15.47 13.22
C ILE A 175 -19.99 -16.04 14.33
N ASP A 176 -20.13 -15.55 15.57
CA ASP A 176 -19.38 -16.04 16.72
C ASP A 176 -19.64 -17.53 16.99
N GLU A 177 -20.89 -17.97 16.83
CA GLU A 177 -21.24 -19.39 16.96
C GLU A 177 -20.51 -20.25 15.92
N ILE A 178 -20.51 -19.83 14.65
CA ILE A 178 -19.83 -20.55 13.56
C ILE A 178 -18.31 -20.55 13.78
N ILE A 179 -17.71 -19.44 14.21
CA ILE A 179 -16.30 -19.40 14.62
C ILE A 179 -16.05 -20.46 15.70
N GLY A 180 -16.91 -20.55 16.70
CA GLY A 180 -16.85 -21.58 17.74
C GLY A 180 -16.93 -23.02 17.20
N GLN A 181 -17.73 -23.25 16.15
CA GLN A 181 -17.80 -24.56 15.48
C GLN A 181 -16.50 -24.91 14.75
N PHE A 182 -15.90 -23.95 14.02
CA PHE A 182 -14.59 -24.13 13.39
C PHE A 182 -13.49 -24.41 14.42
N VAL A 183 -13.47 -23.67 15.54
CA VAL A 183 -12.52 -23.88 16.65
C VAL A 183 -12.69 -25.28 17.24
N TYR A 184 -13.94 -25.71 17.48
CA TYR A 184 -14.24 -27.04 18.01
C TYR A 184 -13.74 -28.15 17.06
N ALA A 185 -14.03 -28.02 15.77
CA ALA A 185 -13.61 -29.00 14.77
C ALA A 185 -12.08 -29.05 14.63
N ALA A 186 -11.40 -27.89 14.66
CA ALA A 186 -9.94 -27.81 14.62
C ALA A 186 -9.29 -28.47 15.86
N ALA A 187 -9.81 -28.20 17.05
CA ALA A 187 -9.35 -28.84 18.28
C ALA A 187 -9.58 -30.36 18.26
N THR A 188 -10.69 -30.81 17.68
CA THR A 188 -11.00 -32.23 17.53
C THR A 188 -10.07 -32.90 16.52
N ALA A 189 -9.77 -32.25 15.39
CA ALA A 189 -8.79 -32.72 14.42
C ALA A 189 -7.42 -32.91 15.05
N TYR A 190 -6.96 -31.94 15.85
CA TYR A 190 -5.71 -32.04 16.60
C TYR A 190 -5.71 -33.25 17.56
N ARG A 191 -6.77 -33.44 18.34
CA ARG A 191 -6.93 -34.57 19.27
C ARG A 191 -7.04 -35.94 18.57
N ALA A 192 -7.54 -35.95 17.34
CA ALA A 192 -7.58 -37.12 16.48
C ALA A 192 -6.22 -37.41 15.81
N GLY A 193 -5.21 -36.55 15.97
CA GLY A 193 -3.84 -36.80 15.50
C GLY A 193 -3.53 -36.29 14.09
N PHE A 194 -4.39 -35.41 13.54
CA PHE A 194 -4.07 -34.66 12.32
C PHE A 194 -2.92 -33.68 12.56
N ASP A 195 -2.14 -33.40 11.52
CA ASP A 195 -0.96 -32.51 11.61
C ASP A 195 -1.33 -31.02 11.53
N GLY A 196 -2.58 -30.72 11.17
CA GLY A 196 -3.14 -29.38 11.08
C GLY A 196 -4.48 -29.38 10.32
N ILE A 197 -4.94 -28.20 9.94
CA ILE A 197 -6.20 -27.98 9.22
C ILE A 197 -5.99 -27.12 7.97
N GLN A 198 -6.95 -27.19 7.05
CA GLN A 198 -7.12 -26.25 5.95
C GLN A 198 -8.55 -25.66 6.04
N LEU A 199 -8.69 -24.34 5.94
CA LEU A 199 -10.01 -23.70 5.87
C LEU A 199 -10.47 -23.61 4.41
N HIS A 200 -11.67 -24.12 4.12
CA HIS A 200 -12.25 -24.06 2.78
C HIS A 200 -12.94 -22.70 2.56
N ALA A 201 -12.28 -21.80 1.86
CA ALA A 201 -12.77 -20.45 1.53
C ALA A 201 -12.93 -20.21 0.01
N SER A 202 -13.39 -21.23 -0.71
CA SER A 202 -13.58 -21.21 -2.17
C SER A 202 -14.93 -21.79 -2.59
N SER A 203 -15.23 -21.73 -3.89
CA SER A 203 -16.32 -22.50 -4.52
C SER A 203 -17.72 -22.28 -3.92
N GLY A 204 -17.96 -21.10 -3.35
CA GLY A 204 -19.25 -20.69 -2.79
C GLY A 204 -19.54 -21.24 -1.39
N TYR A 205 -18.58 -21.82 -0.68
CA TYR A 205 -18.70 -22.18 0.74
C TYR A 205 -18.72 -20.94 1.63
N LEU A 206 -19.19 -21.05 2.87
CA LEU A 206 -19.51 -19.92 3.74
C LEU A 206 -18.37 -18.89 3.86
N LEU A 207 -17.14 -19.33 4.10
CA LEU A 207 -16.01 -18.39 4.22
C LEU A 207 -15.79 -17.60 2.93
N SER A 208 -15.93 -18.23 1.76
CA SER A 208 -15.89 -17.50 0.47
C SER A 208 -17.06 -16.54 0.30
N GLN A 209 -18.21 -16.82 0.92
CA GLN A 209 -19.36 -15.93 0.87
C GLN A 209 -19.07 -14.62 1.58
N PHE A 210 -18.29 -14.64 2.68
CA PHE A 210 -17.80 -13.41 3.34
C PHE A 210 -16.75 -12.68 2.49
N LEU A 211 -15.84 -13.39 1.84
CA LEU A 211 -14.75 -12.80 1.04
C LEU A 211 -15.17 -12.23 -0.31
N SER A 212 -16.38 -12.52 -0.80
CA SER A 212 -16.85 -12.10 -2.13
C SER A 212 -17.88 -10.99 -2.04
N THR A 213 -17.67 -9.88 -2.75
CA THR A 213 -18.64 -8.77 -2.86
C THR A 213 -19.91 -9.20 -3.61
N ALA A 214 -19.84 -10.24 -4.43
CA ALA A 214 -21.00 -10.77 -5.14
C ALA A 214 -22.01 -11.49 -4.23
N THR A 215 -21.61 -11.86 -3.00
CA THR A 215 -22.45 -12.63 -2.07
C THR A 215 -22.56 -12.00 -0.68
N ASN A 216 -21.70 -11.04 -0.37
CA ASN A 216 -21.68 -10.31 0.88
C ASN A 216 -22.15 -8.87 0.64
N ASN A 217 -23.45 -8.64 0.84
CA ASN A 217 -24.08 -7.32 0.73
C ASN A 217 -24.26 -6.63 2.09
N ARG A 218 -23.47 -7.04 3.10
CA ARG A 218 -23.52 -6.44 4.43
C ARG A 218 -22.87 -5.05 4.42
N SER A 219 -23.34 -4.20 5.33
CA SER A 219 -22.78 -2.87 5.61
C SER A 219 -22.13 -2.75 7.00
N ASP A 220 -22.06 -3.85 7.75
CA ASP A 220 -21.41 -3.89 9.06
C ASP A 220 -19.93 -4.30 8.96
N ASP A 221 -19.28 -4.51 10.11
CA ASP A 221 -17.85 -4.86 10.24
C ASP A 221 -17.47 -6.19 9.54
N TYR A 222 -18.42 -6.89 8.91
CA TYR A 222 -18.19 -8.10 8.13
C TYR A 222 -18.54 -7.92 6.65
N GLY A 223 -18.81 -6.69 6.19
CA GLY A 223 -19.21 -6.33 4.82
C GLY A 223 -18.34 -5.25 4.18
N GLY A 224 -18.69 -4.82 2.97
CA GLY A 224 -17.98 -3.74 2.27
C GLY A 224 -16.54 -4.09 1.84
N ASN A 225 -15.56 -3.33 2.33
CA ASN A 225 -14.16 -3.45 1.92
C ASN A 225 -13.52 -4.79 2.38
N ILE A 226 -12.32 -5.12 1.90
CA ILE A 226 -11.66 -6.39 2.25
C ILE A 226 -11.16 -6.45 3.70
N GLU A 227 -10.89 -5.31 4.33
CA GLU A 227 -10.37 -5.21 5.69
C GLU A 227 -11.45 -5.51 6.72
N ASN A 228 -12.69 -5.06 6.48
CA ASN A 228 -13.85 -5.47 7.26
C ASN A 228 -14.12 -6.99 7.05
N ARG A 229 -14.10 -7.46 5.79
CA ARG A 229 -14.46 -8.86 5.47
C ARG A 229 -13.43 -9.91 5.92
N PHE A 230 -12.16 -9.55 6.08
CA PHE A 230 -11.07 -10.46 6.47
C PHE A 230 -10.43 -10.12 7.84
N GLY A 231 -10.65 -8.91 8.35
CA GLY A 231 -9.93 -8.36 9.49
C GLY A 231 -8.61 -7.66 9.08
N PRO A 232 -8.00 -6.88 9.99
CA PRO A 232 -6.70 -6.28 9.74
C PRO A 232 -5.67 -7.40 9.52
N VAL A 233 -4.86 -7.27 8.47
CA VAL A 233 -3.70 -8.15 8.29
C VAL A 233 -2.83 -7.99 9.53
N ILE A 234 -2.66 -9.03 10.34
CA ILE A 234 -1.79 -8.94 11.53
C ILE A 234 -0.35 -8.74 11.03
N PRO A 235 0.36 -7.68 11.46
CA PRO A 235 1.74 -7.45 11.08
C PRO A 235 2.60 -8.64 11.46
N ASN A 236 3.48 -9.07 10.56
CA ASN A 236 4.56 -9.96 10.95
C ASN A 236 5.45 -9.20 11.96
N PRO A 237 5.71 -9.73 13.18
CA PRO A 237 6.54 -9.05 14.17
C PRO A 237 7.93 -8.65 13.67
N GLU A 238 8.52 -9.44 12.76
CA GLU A 238 9.81 -9.10 12.15
C GLU A 238 9.71 -7.96 11.14
N ASP A 239 8.58 -7.82 10.44
CA ASP A 239 8.32 -6.67 9.56
C ASP A 239 8.14 -5.40 10.38
N ALA A 240 7.36 -5.47 11.47
CA ALA A 240 7.16 -4.35 12.39
C ALA A 240 8.48 -3.89 13.04
N LYS A 241 9.31 -4.85 13.48
CA LYS A 241 10.64 -4.58 14.03
C LYS A 241 11.55 -3.90 13.00
N LEU A 242 11.64 -4.45 11.79
CA LEU A 242 12.46 -3.87 10.70
C LEU A 242 12.03 -2.43 10.39
N LEU A 243 10.72 -2.19 10.28
CA LEU A 243 10.18 -0.86 9.98
C LEU A 243 10.39 0.14 11.13
N GLY A 244 10.48 -0.33 12.37
CA GLY A 244 10.77 0.46 13.56
C GLY A 244 12.26 0.71 13.82
N GLU A 245 13.18 0.21 12.98
CA GLU A 245 14.60 0.45 13.18
C GLU A 245 14.99 1.91 12.93
N SER A 246 15.93 2.40 13.74
CA SER A 246 16.56 3.70 13.53
C SER A 246 17.45 3.68 12.27
N LEU A 247 17.51 4.81 11.57
CA LEU A 247 18.32 4.99 10.37
C LEU A 247 19.15 6.27 10.48
N THR A 248 20.48 6.16 10.46
CA THR A 248 21.41 7.29 10.60
C THR A 248 21.95 7.70 9.23
N PHE A 249 21.96 9.00 8.97
CA PHE A 249 22.58 9.57 7.77
C PHE A 249 24.08 9.72 7.96
N GLU A 250 24.85 9.32 6.94
CA GLU A 250 26.32 9.37 6.96
C GLU A 250 26.87 10.80 7.10
N PHE A 251 26.24 11.78 6.43
CA PHE A 251 26.83 13.12 6.31
C PHE A 251 26.38 14.07 7.42
N SER A 252 25.08 14.14 7.71
CA SER A 252 24.55 14.97 8.81
C SER A 252 24.69 14.33 10.19
N GLY A 253 24.87 13.01 10.28
CA GLY A 253 24.88 12.27 11.54
C GLY A 253 23.53 12.23 12.27
N ARG A 254 22.47 12.76 11.68
CA ARG A 254 21.10 12.71 12.20
C ARG A 254 20.52 11.30 12.05
N SER A 255 19.59 10.94 12.92
CA SER A 255 18.93 9.63 12.88
C SER A 255 17.41 9.78 12.83
N MET A 256 16.79 9.04 11.92
CA MET A 256 15.35 8.80 11.88
C MET A 256 14.99 7.72 12.91
N ILE A 257 13.88 7.90 13.62
CA ILE A 257 13.40 6.95 14.64
C ILE A 257 12.72 5.70 14.06
N SER A 258 12.40 5.68 12.77
CA SER A 258 11.83 4.54 12.06
C SER A 258 12.19 4.61 10.58
N ARG A 259 11.98 3.51 9.84
CA ARG A 259 12.22 3.41 8.39
C ARG A 259 11.05 3.92 7.55
N ILE A 260 10.04 4.56 8.15
CA ILE A 260 8.85 5.08 7.47
C ILE A 260 8.87 6.62 7.52
N TYR A 261 8.71 7.28 6.38
CA TYR A 261 8.61 8.75 6.32
C TYR A 261 7.29 9.23 5.72
N LYS A 262 6.86 10.43 6.10
CA LYS A 262 5.77 11.15 5.43
C LYS A 262 6.37 11.82 4.20
N ALA A 263 5.97 11.35 3.02
CA ALA A 263 6.41 11.91 1.75
C ALA A 263 5.77 13.29 1.52
N ALA A 264 6.43 14.13 0.73
CA ALA A 264 5.90 15.45 0.38
C ALA A 264 4.51 15.36 -0.27
N THR A 265 3.56 16.11 0.28
CA THR A 265 2.16 16.22 -0.19
C THR A 265 1.78 17.69 -0.15
N GLY A 266 1.26 18.26 -1.25
CA GLY A 266 0.87 19.67 -1.26
C GLY A 266 -0.36 19.91 -0.36
N GLU A 267 -0.16 20.44 0.84
CA GLU A 267 -1.21 20.49 1.88
C GLU A 267 -2.25 21.59 1.65
N ARG A 268 -1.91 22.63 0.89
CA ARG A 268 -2.77 23.78 0.56
C ARG A 268 -3.29 24.57 1.78
N MET A 269 -2.53 24.59 2.88
CA MET A 269 -2.89 25.26 4.13
C MET A 269 -1.91 26.38 4.54
N TYR A 270 -1.23 26.97 3.57
CA TYR A 270 -0.49 28.22 3.79
C TYR A 270 -1.37 29.43 3.47
N SER A 271 -1.02 30.60 4.02
CA SER A 271 -1.72 31.85 3.75
C SER A 271 -1.74 32.17 2.27
N TRP A 272 -2.90 32.65 1.80
CA TRP A 272 -3.13 33.03 0.41
C TRP A 272 -4.08 34.22 0.37
N ASP A 273 -3.72 35.22 -0.41
CA ASP A 273 -4.56 36.36 -0.75
C ASP A 273 -4.21 36.81 -2.17
N GLN A 274 -5.09 36.52 -3.13
CA GLN A 274 -4.84 36.76 -4.56
C GLN A 274 -4.38 38.20 -4.90
N HIS A 275 -4.66 39.19 -4.04
CA HIS A 275 -4.28 40.59 -4.24
C HIS A 275 -3.06 41.04 -3.43
N ARG A 276 -2.52 40.19 -2.55
CA ARG A 276 -1.38 40.53 -1.68
C ARG A 276 -0.31 39.43 -1.68
N PRO A 277 0.54 39.35 -2.73
CA PRO A 277 1.61 38.34 -2.82
C PRO A 277 2.58 38.30 -1.64
N SER A 278 2.83 39.44 -1.00
CA SER A 278 3.71 39.53 0.18
C SER A 278 3.19 38.79 1.41
N THR A 279 1.90 38.41 1.46
CA THR A 279 1.31 37.66 2.57
C THR A 279 1.28 36.15 2.31
N TRP A 280 1.73 35.68 1.14
CA TRP A 280 1.63 34.27 0.77
C TRP A 280 2.61 33.40 1.55
N GLY A 281 2.23 32.14 1.72
CA GLY A 281 3.15 31.09 2.10
C GLY A 281 3.45 30.98 3.60
N THR A 282 2.74 31.71 4.46
CA THR A 282 2.88 31.59 5.92
C THR A 282 2.05 30.39 6.41
N PRO A 283 2.61 29.48 7.22
CA PRO A 283 1.84 28.37 7.80
C PRO A 283 0.65 28.88 8.61
N LEU A 284 -0.53 28.31 8.39
CA LEU A 284 -1.71 28.59 9.21
C LEU A 284 -1.71 27.67 10.45
N ASP A 285 -2.35 28.07 11.54
CA ASP A 285 -2.39 27.26 12.79
C ASP A 285 -2.91 25.84 12.57
N ARG A 286 -3.84 25.64 11.62
CA ARG A 286 -4.35 24.31 11.27
C ARG A 286 -3.28 23.43 10.61
N LEU A 287 -2.40 24.02 9.79
CA LEU A 287 -1.27 23.30 9.22
C LEU A 287 -0.29 22.87 10.32
N ILE A 288 -0.04 23.75 11.30
CA ILE A 288 0.83 23.41 12.45
C ILE A 288 0.27 22.22 13.23
N ARG A 289 -1.05 22.18 13.48
CA ARG A 289 -1.70 21.01 14.10
C ARG A 289 -1.58 19.74 13.27
N LEU A 290 -1.71 19.83 11.95
CA LEU A 290 -1.49 18.66 11.08
C LEU A 290 -0.06 18.09 11.23
N TYR A 291 0.94 18.97 11.31
CA TYR A 291 2.33 18.57 11.53
C TYR A 291 2.55 17.99 12.94
N GLU A 292 1.87 18.53 13.95
CA GLU A 292 1.85 17.95 15.30
C GLU A 292 1.29 16.53 15.29
N THR A 293 0.17 16.29 14.57
CA THR A 293 -0.42 14.96 14.44
C THR A 293 0.51 13.99 13.73
N TRP A 294 1.16 14.40 12.63
CA TRP A 294 2.19 13.57 11.99
C TRP A 294 3.39 13.34 12.89
N GLY A 295 3.81 14.33 13.70
CA GLY A 295 4.88 14.15 14.69
C GLY A 295 4.58 13.00 15.65
N ARG A 296 3.33 12.89 16.12
CA ARG A 296 2.87 11.79 16.99
C ARG A 296 2.78 10.42 16.27
N GLY A 297 2.82 10.41 14.94
CA GLY A 297 2.53 9.22 14.13
C GLY A 297 3.65 8.18 14.06
N GLY A 298 4.82 8.43 14.65
CA GLY A 298 5.96 7.51 14.60
C GLY A 298 6.73 7.52 13.28
N TYR A 299 6.58 8.58 12.47
CA TYR A 299 7.39 8.79 11.28
C TYR A 299 8.85 9.06 11.67
N GLY A 300 9.80 8.43 10.97
CA GLY A 300 11.22 8.74 11.11
C GLY A 300 11.57 10.13 10.58
N MET A 301 10.87 10.54 9.51
CA MET A 301 11.01 11.85 8.88
C MET A 301 9.66 12.34 8.34
N ILE A 302 9.42 13.65 8.41
CA ILE A 302 8.27 14.34 7.85
C ILE A 302 8.79 15.35 6.82
N ILE A 303 8.46 15.13 5.55
CA ILE A 303 8.81 16.05 4.47
C ILE A 303 7.62 16.96 4.16
N THR A 304 7.87 18.27 4.09
CA THR A 304 6.79 19.21 3.79
C THR A 304 6.25 19.05 2.37
N GLY A 305 5.05 19.54 2.10
CA GLY A 305 4.65 19.87 0.73
C GLY A 305 5.50 20.98 0.13
N ASN A 306 5.10 21.41 -1.08
CA ASN A 306 5.81 22.42 -1.86
C ASN A 306 5.97 23.74 -1.09
N VAL A 307 7.23 24.12 -0.84
CA VAL A 307 7.62 25.47 -0.45
C VAL A 307 8.38 26.10 -1.61
N VAL A 308 7.74 27.04 -2.31
CA VAL A 308 8.35 27.67 -3.48
C VAL A 308 9.31 28.79 -3.09
N VAL A 309 10.42 28.87 -3.81
CA VAL A 309 11.49 29.86 -3.56
C VAL A 309 11.26 31.18 -4.31
N ASP A 310 10.25 31.21 -5.18
CA ASP A 310 9.80 32.39 -5.91
C ASP A 310 8.27 32.42 -5.98
N SER A 311 7.69 33.48 -5.40
CA SER A 311 6.24 33.72 -5.40
C SER A 311 5.62 33.82 -6.80
N MET A 312 6.38 34.26 -7.80
CA MET A 312 5.90 34.37 -9.19
C MET A 312 5.90 33.04 -9.94
N HIS A 313 6.40 31.97 -9.29
CA HIS A 313 6.49 30.64 -9.85
C HIS A 313 5.83 29.59 -8.95
N LEU A 314 4.69 29.96 -8.37
CA LEU A 314 3.84 29.11 -7.56
C LEU A 314 3.16 28.02 -8.40
N GLU A 315 3.16 26.77 -7.94
CA GLU A 315 2.42 25.69 -8.63
C GLU A 315 0.91 25.78 -8.38
N MET A 316 0.47 26.08 -7.15
CA MET A 316 -0.92 26.38 -6.83
C MET A 316 -1.05 27.30 -5.60
N PRO A 317 -2.18 28.03 -5.49
CA PRO A 317 -2.61 28.72 -4.29
C PRO A 317 -2.52 27.87 -3.01
N GLY A 318 -2.09 28.48 -1.91
CA GLY A 318 -1.98 27.84 -0.60
C GLY A 318 -0.74 26.96 -0.42
N ASN A 319 0.22 26.97 -1.35
CA ASN A 319 1.57 26.44 -1.13
C ASN A 319 2.40 27.34 -0.23
N GLY A 320 3.44 26.76 0.39
CA GLY A 320 4.45 27.52 1.11
C GLY A 320 5.23 28.40 0.14
N VAL A 321 5.69 29.54 0.62
CA VAL A 321 6.51 30.50 -0.14
C VAL A 321 7.56 31.03 0.81
N ILE A 322 8.82 31.03 0.39
CA ILE A 322 9.90 31.72 1.10
C ILE A 322 10.65 32.58 0.11
N THR A 323 10.56 33.89 0.31
CA THR A 323 11.29 34.92 -0.44
C THR A 323 11.85 35.93 0.54
N GLU A 324 12.78 36.77 0.10
CA GLU A 324 13.25 37.90 0.92
C GLU A 324 12.09 38.80 1.37
N SER A 325 11.11 39.03 0.50
CA SER A 325 9.99 39.94 0.73
C SER A 325 8.97 39.45 1.77
N ASN A 326 8.79 38.14 1.96
CA ASN A 326 7.80 37.60 2.90
C ASN A 326 8.41 37.05 4.20
N SER A 327 9.75 37.00 4.32
CA SER A 327 10.52 36.48 5.45
C SER A 327 10.50 37.39 6.69
N THR A 328 9.31 37.86 7.09
CA THR A 328 9.10 38.66 8.30
C THR A 328 9.34 37.84 9.57
N PRO A 329 9.59 38.47 10.74
CA PRO A 329 9.70 37.75 12.01
C PRO A 329 8.50 36.84 12.30
N THR A 330 7.28 37.29 11.99
CA THR A 330 6.05 36.50 12.14
C THR A 330 6.05 35.26 11.23
N HIS A 331 6.48 35.41 9.98
CA HIS A 331 6.56 34.29 9.05
C HIS A 331 7.56 33.22 9.53
N ILE A 332 8.76 33.66 9.92
CA ILE A 332 9.80 32.77 10.47
C ILE A 332 9.32 32.10 11.76
N GLU A 333 8.58 32.81 12.62
CA GLU A 333 8.01 32.22 13.83
C GLU A 333 6.95 31.14 13.54
N GLN A 334 6.08 31.35 12.55
CA GLN A 334 5.11 30.32 12.16
C GLN A 334 5.81 29.07 11.58
N LEU A 335 6.86 29.27 10.77
CA LEU A 335 7.71 28.18 10.31
C LEU A 335 8.38 27.44 11.48
N ARG A 336 8.84 28.17 12.50
CA ARG A 336 9.43 27.58 13.71
C ARG A 336 8.44 26.75 14.50
N ARG A 337 7.22 27.25 14.68
CA ARG A 337 6.13 26.50 15.34
C ARG A 337 5.81 25.21 14.59
N MET A 338 5.74 25.27 13.26
CA MET A 338 5.50 24.11 12.39
C MET A 338 6.61 23.06 12.50
N ALA A 339 7.88 23.48 12.41
CA ALA A 339 9.03 22.57 12.57
C ALA A 339 9.03 21.94 13.97
N SER A 340 8.83 22.74 15.02
CA SER A 340 8.82 22.25 16.40
C SER A 340 7.68 21.26 16.66
N ALA A 341 6.50 21.51 16.10
CA ALA A 341 5.34 20.64 16.22
C ALA A 341 5.60 19.24 15.62
N GLY A 342 6.14 19.18 14.39
CA GLY A 342 6.49 17.90 13.76
C GLY A 342 7.60 17.14 14.48
N LYS A 343 8.54 17.86 15.11
CA LYS A 343 9.71 17.27 15.80
C LYS A 343 9.43 16.80 17.23
N ALA A 344 8.30 17.20 17.81
CA ALA A 344 8.02 17.04 19.24
C ALA A 344 8.13 15.59 19.77
N HIS A 345 8.00 14.60 18.88
CA HIS A 345 8.04 13.17 19.21
C HIS A 345 9.18 12.40 18.51
N GLY A 346 10.21 13.10 18.03
CA GLY A 346 11.45 12.49 17.52
C GLY A 346 11.54 12.34 16.01
N SER A 347 10.50 12.68 15.24
CA SER A 347 10.61 12.78 13.78
C SER A 347 11.58 13.89 13.38
N LEU A 348 12.39 13.65 12.35
CA LEU A 348 13.09 14.73 11.65
C LEU A 348 12.10 15.47 10.75
N VAL A 349 12.21 16.80 10.63
CA VAL A 349 11.33 17.59 9.76
C VAL A 349 12.15 18.31 8.69
N VAL A 350 11.89 17.98 7.43
CA VAL A 350 12.64 18.44 6.25
C VAL A 350 11.72 19.24 5.34
N MET A 351 12.17 20.43 4.91
CA MET A 351 11.38 21.29 4.03
C MET A 351 11.65 20.96 2.56
N GLN A 352 10.60 20.66 1.78
CA GLN A 352 10.74 20.49 0.34
C GLN A 352 10.73 21.85 -0.38
N LEU A 353 11.89 22.26 -0.88
CA LEU A 353 12.05 23.48 -1.66
C LEU A 353 11.80 23.21 -3.14
N SER A 354 10.98 24.04 -3.78
CA SER A 354 10.60 23.86 -5.17
C SER A 354 10.48 25.18 -5.95
N HIS A 355 10.36 25.05 -7.27
CA HIS A 355 10.06 26.14 -8.19
C HIS A 355 9.28 25.54 -9.36
N ALA A 356 8.08 26.02 -9.65
CA ALA A 356 7.19 25.32 -10.60
C ALA A 356 7.66 25.45 -12.06
N GLY A 357 8.37 26.53 -12.40
CA GLY A 357 8.87 26.78 -13.74
C GLY A 357 7.72 26.75 -14.76
N ARG A 358 7.82 25.95 -15.83
CA ARG A 358 6.72 25.79 -16.80
C ARG A 358 5.39 25.25 -16.24
N LYS A 359 5.38 24.70 -15.02
CA LYS A 359 4.16 24.26 -14.30
C LYS A 359 3.50 25.37 -13.47
N THR A 360 3.98 26.60 -13.58
CA THR A 360 3.28 27.76 -13.01
C THR A 360 2.00 28.03 -13.83
N PRO A 361 0.81 28.06 -13.20
CA PRO A 361 -0.41 28.40 -13.89
C PRO A 361 -0.37 29.82 -14.47
N GLY A 362 -0.97 30.03 -15.64
CA GLY A 362 -0.97 31.33 -16.32
C GLY A 362 -1.64 32.46 -15.54
N TYR A 363 -2.57 32.12 -14.64
CA TYR A 363 -3.21 33.09 -13.73
C TYR A 363 -2.32 33.50 -12.55
N ILE A 364 -1.22 32.78 -12.28
CA ILE A 364 -0.17 33.20 -11.33
C ILE A 364 0.86 34.06 -12.06
N ASN A 365 1.34 33.58 -13.20
CA ASN A 365 2.31 34.28 -14.03
C ASN A 365 2.08 33.92 -15.50
N SER A 366 1.80 34.92 -16.33
CA SER A 366 1.59 34.75 -17.77
C SER A 366 2.88 34.51 -18.56
N HIS A 367 4.04 34.70 -17.93
CA HIS A 367 5.38 34.52 -18.51
C HIS A 367 6.29 33.79 -17.52
N PRO A 368 5.99 32.53 -17.18
CA PRO A 368 6.83 31.77 -16.25
C PRO A 368 8.20 31.47 -16.87
N VAL A 369 9.19 31.18 -16.04
CA VAL A 369 10.54 30.82 -16.52
C VAL A 369 10.77 29.31 -16.54
N SER A 370 11.71 28.84 -17.36
CA SER A 370 12.08 27.42 -17.48
C SER A 370 13.51 27.27 -18.00
N ALA A 371 14.01 26.04 -18.10
CA ALA A 371 15.27 25.74 -18.78
C ALA A 371 15.23 26.11 -20.27
N GLY A 372 14.09 25.85 -20.92
CA GLY A 372 13.78 26.17 -22.32
C GLY A 372 12.34 26.65 -22.52
N ASP A 373 11.95 26.94 -23.76
CA ASP A 373 10.67 27.58 -24.14
C ASP A 373 9.54 26.57 -24.47
N VAL A 374 9.70 25.33 -24.01
CA VAL A 374 8.79 24.21 -24.25
C VAL A 374 7.55 24.34 -23.37
N ARG A 375 6.42 24.70 -23.98
CA ARG A 375 5.10 24.77 -23.32
C ARG A 375 4.68 23.38 -22.83
N LEU A 376 4.00 23.33 -21.69
CA LEU A 376 3.30 22.13 -21.23
C LEU A 376 1.97 22.03 -21.97
N ASP A 377 1.66 20.87 -22.57
CA ASP A 377 0.39 20.66 -23.26
C ASP A 377 -0.79 20.95 -22.33
N GLU A 378 -1.87 21.50 -22.88
CA GLU A 378 -3.03 21.93 -22.10
C GLU A 378 -3.66 20.71 -21.40
N GLN A 379 -3.67 20.74 -20.06
CA GLN A 379 -4.59 19.91 -19.28
C GLN A 379 -5.92 20.67 -19.23
N GLU A 380 -7.05 19.97 -19.42
CA GLU A 380 -8.38 20.57 -19.58
C GLU A 380 -8.78 21.59 -18.50
N THR A 381 -8.11 21.58 -17.33
CA THR A 381 -8.48 22.36 -16.15
C THR A 381 -7.52 23.49 -15.76
N ILE A 382 -6.29 23.56 -16.31
CA ILE A 382 -5.30 24.58 -15.93
C ILE A 382 -4.59 25.17 -17.16
N PRO A 383 -4.76 26.47 -17.45
CA PRO A 383 -4.06 27.10 -18.56
C PRO A 383 -2.60 27.37 -18.18
N TYR A 384 -1.66 26.63 -18.77
CA TYR A 384 -0.22 26.90 -18.65
C TYR A 384 0.26 27.80 -19.80
N ALA A 385 0.99 28.85 -19.45
CA ALA A 385 1.61 29.75 -20.42
C ALA A 385 2.92 29.16 -20.99
N ARG A 386 3.32 29.61 -22.18
CA ARG A 386 4.65 29.27 -22.73
C ARG A 386 5.72 29.94 -21.86
N PRO A 387 6.72 29.18 -21.37
CA PRO A 387 7.74 29.76 -20.50
C PRO A 387 8.81 30.53 -21.30
N THR A 388 9.48 31.47 -20.63
CA THR A 388 10.70 32.13 -21.12
C THR A 388 11.94 31.36 -20.62
N PRO A 389 12.91 31.01 -21.50
CA PRO A 389 14.17 30.42 -21.08
C PRO A 389 14.94 31.36 -20.14
N LEU A 390 15.44 30.83 -19.03
CA LEU A 390 16.28 31.60 -18.11
C LEU A 390 17.59 32.06 -18.79
N THR A 391 18.02 33.29 -18.54
CA THR A 391 19.41 33.71 -18.84
C THR A 391 20.37 33.15 -17.79
N LYS A 392 21.69 33.27 -18.00
CA LYS A 392 22.68 32.84 -17.00
C LYS A 392 22.51 33.61 -15.68
N GLU A 393 22.18 34.89 -15.76
CA GLU A 393 21.88 35.74 -14.59
C GLU A 393 20.59 35.28 -13.90
N GLY A 394 19.56 34.92 -14.68
CA GLY A 394 18.32 34.34 -14.14
C GLY A 394 18.56 33.01 -13.42
N ILE A 395 19.43 32.15 -13.96
CA ILE A 395 19.84 30.90 -13.31
C ILE A 395 20.53 31.22 -11.97
N ALA A 396 21.49 32.15 -11.96
CA ALA A 396 22.18 32.56 -10.74
C ALA A 396 21.22 33.14 -9.68
N ALA A 397 20.20 33.88 -10.10
CA ALA A 397 19.16 34.38 -9.21
C ALA A 397 18.34 33.23 -8.58
N VAL A 398 17.91 32.25 -9.38
CA VAL A 398 17.21 31.05 -8.87
C VAL A 398 18.09 30.27 -7.90
N VAL A 399 19.38 30.09 -8.21
CA VAL A 399 20.34 29.46 -7.30
C VAL A 399 20.39 30.19 -5.95
N GLY A 400 20.44 31.53 -5.97
CA GLY A 400 20.37 32.37 -4.78
C GLY A 400 19.08 32.21 -3.98
N GLN A 401 17.92 32.14 -4.65
CA GLN A 401 16.62 31.95 -4.02
C GLN A 401 16.53 30.61 -3.26
N PHE A 402 17.02 29.51 -3.85
CA PHE A 402 17.09 28.22 -3.16
C PHE A 402 17.99 28.27 -1.93
N ALA A 403 19.17 28.89 -2.03
CA ALA A 403 20.08 29.03 -0.91
C ALA A 403 19.49 29.88 0.23
N TYR A 404 18.87 31.02 -0.12
CA TYR A 404 18.18 31.88 0.83
C TYR A 404 17.06 31.13 1.57
N ALA A 405 16.21 30.40 0.85
CA ALA A 405 15.12 29.63 1.43
C ALA A 405 15.63 28.51 2.36
N ALA A 406 16.73 27.84 2.01
CA ALA A 406 17.38 26.87 2.88
C ALA A 406 17.92 27.53 4.17
N GLY A 407 18.50 28.73 4.07
CA GLY A 407 18.92 29.53 5.22
C GLY A 407 17.75 29.87 6.15
N ILE A 408 16.58 30.23 5.61
CA ILE A 408 15.36 30.45 6.39
C ILE A 408 14.88 29.15 7.05
N ALA A 409 14.85 28.04 6.32
CA ALA A 409 14.44 26.74 6.88
C ALA A 409 15.33 26.34 8.07
N HIS A 410 16.64 26.51 7.94
CA HIS A 410 17.59 26.29 9.04
C HIS A 410 17.31 27.22 10.23
N ARG A 411 17.13 28.54 10.02
CA ARG A 411 16.81 29.50 11.09
C ARG A 411 15.46 29.24 11.78
N ALA A 412 14.52 28.63 11.07
CA ALA A 412 13.24 28.20 11.61
C ALA A 412 13.33 26.86 12.37
N GLY A 413 14.46 26.14 12.31
CA GLY A 413 14.68 24.91 13.09
C GLY A 413 14.26 23.62 12.39
N PHE A 414 14.04 23.65 11.08
CA PHE A 414 13.94 22.44 10.26
C PHE A 414 15.28 21.69 10.30
N ASP A 415 15.24 20.35 10.27
CA ASP A 415 16.44 19.51 10.30
C ASP A 415 17.17 19.49 8.94
N GLY A 416 16.52 19.95 7.88
CA GLY A 416 17.11 19.98 6.55
C GLY A 416 16.16 20.46 5.46
N ILE A 417 16.61 20.31 4.22
CA ILE A 417 15.81 20.53 3.01
C ILE A 417 15.82 19.31 2.08
N GLN A 418 14.79 19.22 1.24
CA GLN A 418 14.75 18.37 0.08
C GLN A 418 14.58 19.22 -1.18
N LEU A 419 15.47 19.10 -2.15
CA LEU A 419 15.33 19.76 -3.45
C LEU A 419 14.33 18.99 -4.32
N HIS A 420 13.30 19.67 -4.83
CA HIS A 420 12.32 19.05 -5.73
C HIS A 420 12.81 19.09 -7.18
N ALA A 421 13.44 18.01 -7.64
CA ALA A 421 13.92 17.80 -9.01
C ALA A 421 13.13 16.70 -9.74
N SER A 422 11.80 16.77 -9.63
CA SER A 422 10.87 15.73 -10.11
C SER A 422 9.57 16.32 -10.62
N HIS A 423 8.73 15.49 -11.25
CA HIS A 423 7.34 15.78 -11.64
C HIS A 423 7.21 17.02 -12.54
N GLY A 424 8.23 17.28 -13.34
CA GLY A 424 8.31 18.41 -14.26
C GLY A 424 8.43 19.79 -13.61
N PHE A 425 8.85 19.91 -12.34
CA PHE A 425 9.24 21.19 -11.72
C PHE A 425 10.55 21.72 -12.32
N LEU A 426 10.95 22.96 -12.02
CA LEU A 426 12.06 23.65 -12.69
C LEU A 426 13.36 22.83 -12.74
N LEU A 427 13.78 22.23 -11.62
CA LEU A 427 15.01 21.44 -11.60
C LEU A 427 14.89 20.18 -12.49
N SER A 428 13.71 19.55 -12.53
CA SER A 428 13.40 18.48 -13.48
C SER A 428 13.40 18.98 -14.93
N GLN A 429 12.94 20.21 -15.18
CA GLN A 429 12.97 20.83 -16.51
C GLN A 429 14.40 21.05 -17.01
N PHE A 430 15.35 21.34 -16.12
CA PHE A 430 16.77 21.38 -16.47
C PHE A 430 17.32 19.98 -16.75
N LEU A 431 16.92 18.99 -15.93
CA LEU A 431 17.37 17.61 -16.08
C LEU A 431 16.84 16.92 -17.34
N SER A 432 15.67 17.28 -17.86
CA SER A 432 15.07 16.59 -19.02
C SER A 432 15.48 17.22 -20.37
N ALA A 433 15.98 16.40 -21.30
CA ALA A 433 16.33 16.83 -22.65
C ALA A 433 15.09 17.24 -23.48
N GLN A 434 13.88 16.83 -23.05
CA GLN A 434 12.62 17.23 -23.69
C GLN A 434 12.26 18.70 -23.41
N THR A 435 12.76 19.25 -22.32
CA THR A 435 12.40 20.61 -21.85
C THR A 435 13.59 21.56 -21.84
N ASN A 436 14.81 21.03 -21.81
CA ASN A 436 16.06 21.77 -21.86
C ASN A 436 16.69 21.67 -23.25
N ASN A 437 16.33 22.61 -24.12
CA ASN A 437 16.87 22.76 -25.48
C ASN A 437 18.08 23.72 -25.55
N ARG A 438 18.74 23.98 -24.41
CA ARG A 438 19.88 24.91 -24.35
C ARG A 438 21.13 24.33 -24.99
N SER A 439 21.96 25.20 -25.55
CA SER A 439 23.28 24.89 -26.11
C SER A 439 24.45 25.44 -25.29
N ASP A 440 24.16 26.10 -24.16
CA ASP A 440 25.17 26.60 -23.22
C ASP A 440 25.54 25.57 -22.15
N ASP A 441 26.30 25.99 -21.14
CA ASP A 441 26.82 25.12 -20.07
C ASP A 441 25.73 24.52 -19.15
N TYR A 442 24.46 24.85 -19.38
CA TYR A 442 23.30 24.32 -18.66
C TYR A 442 22.44 23.37 -19.51
N GLY A 443 22.83 23.08 -20.76
CA GLY A 443 22.12 22.17 -21.67
C GLY A 443 23.00 21.08 -22.28
N GLY A 444 22.38 20.20 -23.06
CA GLY A 444 23.06 19.06 -23.68
C GLY A 444 23.20 17.86 -22.74
N ASN A 445 24.43 17.46 -22.43
CA ASN A 445 24.69 16.27 -21.61
C ASN A 445 24.16 16.41 -20.17
N ILE A 446 24.03 15.29 -19.46
CA ILE A 446 23.48 15.27 -18.08
C ILE A 446 24.34 16.09 -17.10
N ASP A 447 25.65 16.17 -17.31
CA ASP A 447 26.54 16.98 -16.47
C ASP A 447 26.18 18.46 -16.54
N ASN A 448 25.98 19.01 -17.74
CA ASN A 448 25.54 20.39 -17.92
C ASN A 448 24.10 20.59 -17.44
N ARG A 449 23.19 19.68 -17.78
CA ARG A 449 21.77 19.74 -17.34
C ARG A 449 21.62 19.72 -15.82
N SER A 450 22.51 19.02 -15.10
CA SER A 450 22.52 18.94 -13.63
C SER A 450 23.34 20.04 -12.95
N ARG A 451 24.00 20.93 -13.70
CA ARG A 451 24.88 21.99 -13.17
C ARG A 451 24.18 22.89 -12.16
N ILE A 452 22.95 23.31 -12.45
CA ILE A 452 22.15 24.16 -11.55
C ILE A 452 21.96 23.53 -10.16
N ILE A 453 21.82 22.19 -10.08
CA ILE A 453 21.62 21.48 -8.82
C ILE A 453 22.91 21.54 -7.98
N ARG A 454 24.07 21.37 -8.61
CA ARG A 454 25.38 21.49 -7.94
C ARG A 454 25.59 22.89 -7.39
N GLU A 455 25.32 23.91 -8.21
CA GLU A 455 25.45 25.31 -7.79
C GLU A 455 24.51 25.67 -6.64
N ILE A 456 23.27 25.16 -6.64
CA ILE A 456 22.33 25.27 -5.51
C ILE A 456 22.92 24.64 -4.25
N ILE A 457 23.38 23.38 -4.31
CA ILE A 457 23.91 22.67 -3.14
C ILE A 457 25.16 23.37 -2.59
N ASP A 458 26.07 23.78 -3.47
CA ASP A 458 27.28 24.51 -3.08
C ASP A 458 26.96 25.83 -2.39
N LEU A 459 25.95 26.57 -2.87
CA LEU A 459 25.55 27.82 -2.26
C LEU A 459 24.78 27.59 -0.95
N ILE A 460 23.91 26.57 -0.87
CA ILE A 460 23.25 26.16 0.39
C ILE A 460 24.29 25.86 1.47
N ARG A 461 25.36 25.13 1.14
CA ARG A 461 26.44 24.81 2.10
C ARG A 461 27.25 26.03 2.56
N LYS A 462 27.32 27.08 1.74
CA LYS A 462 27.95 28.34 2.12
C LYS A 462 27.06 29.14 3.08
N GLU A 463 25.75 29.13 2.83
CA GLU A 463 24.74 29.81 3.64
C GLU A 463 24.48 29.10 4.98
N VAL A 464 24.35 27.77 4.96
CA VAL A 464 24.08 26.92 6.12
C VAL A 464 25.35 26.14 6.48
N LYS A 465 26.11 26.67 7.45
CA LYS A 465 27.38 26.08 7.91
C LYS A 465 27.22 24.96 8.93
N ASP A 466 25.99 24.62 9.33
CA ASP A 466 25.72 23.51 10.25
C ASP A 466 25.92 22.18 9.51
N PRO A 467 26.93 21.36 9.86
CA PRO A 467 27.13 20.07 9.22
C PRO A 467 26.00 19.07 9.52
N ALA A 468 25.19 19.30 10.55
CA ALA A 468 24.05 18.43 10.90
C ALA A 468 22.77 18.76 10.11
N PHE A 469 22.81 19.74 9.20
CA PHE A 469 21.70 20.11 8.35
C PHE A 469 21.57 19.14 7.17
N ILE A 470 20.43 18.45 7.09
CA ILE A 470 20.17 17.42 6.08
C ILE A 470 19.96 18.06 4.71
N ILE A 471 20.60 17.51 3.68
CA ILE A 471 20.32 17.86 2.28
C ILE A 471 19.92 16.61 1.52
N GLY A 472 18.66 16.56 1.07
CA GLY A 472 18.14 15.54 0.18
C GLY A 472 17.69 16.08 -1.16
N ILE A 473 17.40 15.18 -2.10
CA ILE A 473 16.82 15.53 -3.41
C ILE A 473 15.79 14.48 -3.82
N LYS A 474 14.73 14.91 -4.51
CA LYS A 474 13.71 14.02 -5.09
C LYS A 474 13.78 14.02 -6.60
N ILE A 475 13.96 12.86 -7.21
CA ILE A 475 13.95 12.66 -8.66
C ILE A 475 12.85 11.68 -9.09
N HIS A 476 12.40 11.79 -10.34
CA HIS A 476 11.30 10.99 -10.88
C HIS A 476 11.79 10.17 -12.07
N ARG A 477 11.50 8.86 -12.05
CA ARG A 477 11.89 7.92 -13.11
C ARG A 477 11.50 8.40 -14.51
N ASP A 478 10.30 8.94 -14.65
CA ASP A 478 9.71 9.24 -15.96
C ASP A 478 10.10 10.61 -16.51
N ASP A 479 10.88 11.41 -15.77
CA ASP A 479 11.33 12.73 -16.22
C ASP A 479 12.54 12.66 -17.19
N PHE A 480 13.22 11.51 -17.26
CA PHE A 480 14.45 11.32 -18.05
C PHE A 480 14.17 10.85 -19.48
N TRP A 481 14.94 11.37 -20.45
CA TRP A 481 14.81 11.02 -21.87
C TRP A 481 15.35 9.63 -22.17
N ASP A 482 16.66 9.41 -21.93
CA ASP A 482 17.27 8.07 -21.96
C ASP A 482 17.12 7.43 -20.57
N LYS A 483 15.86 7.31 -20.16
CA LYS A 483 15.32 6.97 -18.84
C LYS A 483 16.36 6.56 -17.79
N ILE A 484 16.90 5.34 -17.95
CA ILE A 484 17.77 4.74 -16.96
C ILE A 484 19.22 5.20 -17.04
N ASN A 485 19.77 5.46 -18.23
CA ASN A 485 21.17 5.85 -18.39
C ASN A 485 21.42 7.27 -17.86
N ASP A 486 20.52 8.20 -18.18
CA ASP A 486 20.55 9.56 -17.64
C ASP A 486 20.43 9.53 -16.10
N ALA A 487 19.53 8.70 -15.57
CA ALA A 487 19.35 8.55 -14.13
C ALA A 487 20.60 7.97 -13.44
N LYS A 488 21.27 6.98 -14.05
CA LYS A 488 22.52 6.39 -13.52
C LYS A 488 23.64 7.44 -13.44
N GLN A 489 23.87 8.18 -14.53
CA GLN A 489 24.90 9.22 -14.57
C GLN A 489 24.58 10.34 -13.56
N LEU A 490 23.33 10.77 -13.47
CA LEU A 490 22.90 11.75 -12.47
C LEU A 490 23.16 11.25 -11.04
N CYS A 491 22.75 10.03 -10.71
CA CYS A 491 22.90 9.51 -9.34
C CYS A 491 24.38 9.35 -8.95
N GLN A 492 25.25 8.94 -9.89
CA GLN A 492 26.70 8.94 -9.67
C GLN A 492 27.23 10.35 -9.38
N ALA A 493 26.78 11.36 -10.12
CA ALA A 493 27.16 12.74 -9.86
C ALA A 493 26.64 13.23 -8.50
N LEU A 494 25.40 12.88 -8.13
CA LEU A 494 24.77 13.26 -6.86
C LEU A 494 25.46 12.62 -5.65
N GLU A 495 25.94 11.38 -5.74
CA GLU A 495 26.74 10.75 -4.68
C GLU A 495 27.98 11.59 -4.34
N GLY A 496 28.67 12.11 -5.36
CA GLY A 496 29.81 13.00 -5.18
C GLY A 496 29.47 14.32 -4.47
N LEU A 497 28.20 14.72 -4.48
CA LEU A 497 27.71 15.89 -3.76
C LEU A 497 27.41 15.61 -2.29
N ARG A 498 27.53 14.37 -1.80
CA ARG A 498 27.36 14.02 -0.38
C ARG A 498 25.98 14.42 0.18
N LEU A 499 24.92 13.95 -0.47
CA LEU A 499 23.55 14.14 -0.02
C LEU A 499 23.20 13.09 1.03
N ASP A 500 22.39 13.44 2.03
CA ASP A 500 21.96 12.48 3.04
C ASP A 500 21.02 11.43 2.44
N PHE A 501 20.16 11.83 1.50
CA PHE A 501 19.26 10.91 0.81
C PHE A 501 18.86 11.38 -0.60
N ILE A 502 18.52 10.40 -1.45
CA ILE A 502 17.82 10.60 -2.73
C ILE A 502 16.49 9.87 -2.64
N GLU A 503 15.40 10.60 -2.82
CA GLU A 503 14.06 10.02 -2.97
C GLU A 503 13.79 9.72 -4.45
N LEU A 504 13.56 8.44 -4.76
CA LEU A 504 13.17 7.97 -6.07
C LEU A 504 11.64 7.83 -6.13
N SER A 505 10.99 8.52 -7.08
CA SER A 505 9.55 8.39 -7.37
C SER A 505 9.30 7.83 -8.78
N GLY A 506 8.17 7.14 -9.00
CA GLY A 506 7.91 6.53 -10.31
C GLY A 506 6.62 5.71 -10.44
N GLY A 507 5.56 6.08 -9.72
CA GLY A 507 4.34 5.26 -9.61
C GLY A 507 4.41 4.26 -8.45
N ALA A 508 3.50 3.28 -8.42
CA ALA A 508 3.47 2.29 -7.34
C ALA A 508 4.62 1.27 -7.47
N TYR A 509 5.33 1.04 -6.35
CA TYR A 509 6.54 0.22 -6.32
C TYR A 509 6.32 -1.22 -6.80
N ASP A 510 5.24 -1.86 -6.37
CA ASP A 510 4.88 -3.26 -6.70
C ASP A 510 3.91 -3.39 -7.88
N SER A 511 3.71 -2.33 -8.68
CA SER A 511 2.83 -2.44 -9.84
C SER A 511 3.38 -3.46 -10.84
N PRO A 512 2.55 -4.41 -11.32
CA PRO A 512 2.95 -5.30 -12.41
C PRO A 512 3.30 -4.49 -13.66
N GLU A 513 4.07 -5.09 -14.57
CA GLU A 513 4.43 -4.50 -15.86
C GLU A 513 3.21 -3.88 -16.53
N SER A 514 3.28 -2.58 -16.84
CA SER A 514 2.24 -1.93 -17.63
C SER A 514 2.19 -2.59 -19.01
N GLN A 515 0.99 -2.81 -19.56
CA GLN A 515 0.83 -3.31 -20.93
C GLN A 515 1.55 -2.44 -21.99
N SER A 516 1.88 -1.18 -21.67
CA SER A 516 2.84 -0.38 -22.43
C SER A 516 4.27 -0.82 -22.13
N HIS A 517 4.90 -1.51 -23.08
CA HIS A 517 6.27 -2.05 -23.01
C HIS A 517 7.39 -0.97 -22.92
N SER A 518 7.06 0.29 -22.64
CA SER A 518 7.98 1.42 -22.73
C SER A 518 8.42 1.98 -21.37
N ILE A 519 7.89 1.51 -20.24
CA ILE A 519 8.18 2.06 -18.90
C ILE A 519 8.82 0.98 -18.02
N THR A 520 10.07 1.20 -17.61
CA THR A 520 10.79 0.34 -16.65
C THR A 520 10.05 0.29 -15.31
N PRO A 521 9.68 -0.89 -14.78
CA PRO A 521 9.06 -1.01 -13.46
C PRO A 521 9.85 -0.28 -12.36
N MET A 522 9.15 0.30 -11.38
CA MET A 522 9.80 1.11 -10.34
C MET A 522 10.83 0.30 -9.54
N LYS A 523 10.51 -0.97 -9.24
CA LYS A 523 11.42 -1.89 -8.57
C LYS A 523 12.74 -2.07 -9.34
N GLU A 524 12.66 -2.35 -10.64
CA GLU A 524 13.85 -2.52 -11.50
C GLU A 524 14.67 -1.23 -11.59
N PHE A 525 14.00 -0.07 -11.66
CA PHE A 525 14.68 1.23 -11.64
C PHE A 525 15.49 1.42 -10.35
N VAL A 526 14.93 1.10 -9.19
CA VAL A 526 15.61 1.22 -7.89
C VAL A 526 16.77 0.22 -7.77
N GLU A 527 16.60 -1.02 -8.24
CA GLU A 527 17.63 -2.06 -8.26
C GLU A 527 18.85 -1.66 -9.12
N GLN A 528 18.63 -0.90 -10.20
CA GLN A 528 19.70 -0.42 -11.07
C GLN A 528 20.39 0.86 -10.57
N ILE A 529 19.73 1.68 -9.75
CA ILE A 529 20.25 2.96 -9.24
C ILE A 529 20.95 2.81 -7.89
N SER A 530 20.34 2.07 -6.96
CA SER A 530 20.86 1.95 -5.59
C SER A 530 22.31 1.48 -5.47
N PRO A 531 22.86 0.58 -6.32
CA PRO A 531 24.26 0.18 -6.22
C PRO A 531 25.26 1.30 -6.54
N LEU A 532 24.80 2.40 -7.15
CA LEU A 532 25.62 3.57 -7.46
C LEU A 532 25.77 4.53 -6.27
N LEU A 533 25.01 4.30 -5.20
CA LEU A 533 24.90 5.16 -4.02
C LEU A 533 25.39 4.37 -2.80
N SER A 534 26.62 4.66 -2.36
CA SER A 534 27.28 3.92 -1.28
C SER A 534 27.04 4.54 0.09
N LYS A 535 26.89 5.86 0.15
CA LYS A 535 26.72 6.65 1.36
C LYS A 535 25.41 7.42 1.39
N THR A 536 24.95 7.91 0.23
CA THR A 536 23.65 8.56 0.10
C THR A 536 22.54 7.52 0.23
N LEU A 537 21.62 7.71 1.17
CA LEU A 537 20.53 6.75 1.38
C LEU A 537 19.47 6.83 0.29
N VAL A 538 18.99 5.67 -0.16
CA VAL A 538 17.90 5.60 -1.14
C VAL A 538 16.56 5.54 -0.42
N PHE A 539 15.70 6.53 -0.67
CA PHE A 539 14.33 6.55 -0.20
C PHE A 539 13.41 6.28 -1.39
N ILE A 540 12.30 5.58 -1.14
CA ILE A 540 11.31 5.30 -2.19
C ILE A 540 9.93 5.73 -1.74
N CYS A 541 9.11 6.19 -2.68
CA CYS A 541 7.70 6.48 -2.43
C CYS A 541 6.84 5.92 -3.56
N GLY A 542 5.57 5.63 -3.25
CA GLY A 542 4.57 5.26 -4.25
C GLY A 542 3.95 3.89 -4.01
N GLY A 543 2.65 3.88 -3.73
CA GLY A 543 1.83 2.65 -3.70
C GLY A 543 1.91 1.82 -2.41
N PHE A 544 2.76 2.16 -1.44
CA PHE A 544 2.81 1.43 -0.17
C PHE A 544 1.50 1.54 0.61
N ARG A 545 0.91 0.37 0.89
CA ARG A 545 -0.32 0.21 1.68
C ARG A 545 -0.16 -0.81 2.79
N SER A 546 0.68 -1.83 2.65
CA SER A 546 0.87 -2.87 3.66
C SER A 546 2.28 -2.85 4.24
N SER A 547 2.37 -3.19 5.53
CA SER A 547 3.62 -3.39 6.27
C SER A 547 4.50 -4.44 5.60
N GLN A 548 3.91 -5.50 5.03
CA GLN A 548 4.63 -6.55 4.31
C GLN A 548 5.35 -5.99 3.08
N ASN A 549 4.69 -5.16 2.27
CA ASN A 549 5.32 -4.58 1.07
C ASN A 549 6.39 -3.57 1.46
N MET A 550 6.13 -2.76 2.49
CA MET A 550 7.10 -1.82 3.06
C MET A 550 8.36 -2.54 3.54
N ALA A 551 8.20 -3.59 4.34
CA ALA A 551 9.31 -4.38 4.87
C ALA A 551 10.04 -5.17 3.77
N SER A 552 9.32 -5.72 2.78
CA SER A 552 9.89 -6.39 1.62
C SER A 552 10.81 -5.46 0.82
N ALA A 553 10.38 -4.22 0.59
CA ALA A 553 11.18 -3.24 -0.13
C ALA A 553 12.50 -2.90 0.61
N ILE A 554 12.46 -2.76 1.93
CA ILE A 554 13.67 -2.53 2.74
C ILE A 554 14.58 -3.78 2.74
N ARG A 555 14.00 -4.97 2.94
CA ARG A 555 14.72 -6.24 3.00
C ARG A 555 15.43 -6.58 1.70
N SER A 556 14.97 -6.03 0.57
CA SER A 556 15.66 -6.17 -0.73
C SER A 556 17.08 -5.57 -0.73
N GLY A 557 17.39 -4.67 0.20
CA GLY A 557 18.69 -3.99 0.30
C GLY A 557 18.84 -2.79 -0.63
N HIS A 558 17.86 -2.50 -1.49
CA HIS A 558 17.92 -1.41 -2.46
C HIS A 558 17.30 -0.09 -1.97
N CYS A 559 16.69 -0.10 -0.78
CA CYS A 559 16.04 1.07 -0.19
C CYS A 559 16.23 1.09 1.33
N ALA A 560 16.55 2.26 1.86
CA ALA A 560 16.72 2.49 3.29
C ALA A 560 15.43 2.91 4.00
N SER A 561 14.48 3.55 3.31
CA SER A 561 13.23 4.04 3.91
C SER A 561 12.08 4.19 2.90
N VAL A 562 10.84 3.92 3.34
CA VAL A 562 9.63 3.97 2.51
C VAL A 562 8.72 5.13 2.87
N GLY A 563 8.18 5.78 1.84
CA GLY A 563 7.39 7.01 1.95
C GLY A 563 5.89 6.78 1.84
N LEU A 564 5.14 7.35 2.79
CA LEU A 564 3.69 7.40 2.78
C LEU A 564 3.22 8.79 2.35
N GLY A 565 2.49 8.86 1.24
CA GLY A 565 1.83 10.07 0.75
C GLY A 565 0.34 10.07 1.11
N LYS A 566 -0.52 9.57 0.21
CA LYS A 566 -1.98 9.50 0.44
C LYS A 566 -2.37 8.83 1.78
N PRO A 567 -1.75 7.71 2.22
CA PRO A 567 -2.05 7.12 3.52
C PRO A 567 -1.83 8.05 4.72
N SER A 568 -0.84 8.95 4.67
CA SER A 568 -0.61 9.88 5.78
C SER A 568 -1.70 10.94 5.91
N GLY A 569 -2.49 11.15 4.85
CA GLY A 569 -3.64 12.04 4.87
C GLY A 569 -4.89 11.41 5.44
N SER A 570 -5.03 10.08 5.39
CA SER A 570 -6.17 9.33 5.93
C SER A 570 -5.91 8.79 7.33
N ASP A 571 -4.67 8.36 7.59
CA ASP A 571 -4.25 7.77 8.86
C ASP A 571 -2.87 8.33 9.25
N PRO A 572 -2.82 9.41 10.04
CA PRO A 572 -1.57 10.03 10.41
C PRO A 572 -0.79 9.24 11.48
N LEU A 573 -1.40 8.22 12.10
CA LEU A 573 -0.77 7.40 13.15
C LEU A 573 -0.29 6.03 12.65
N LEU A 574 -0.54 5.73 11.37
CA LEU A 574 -0.24 4.46 10.75
C LEU A 574 1.17 3.88 11.03
N PRO A 575 2.28 4.66 10.97
CA PRO A 575 3.59 4.09 11.27
C PRO A 575 3.68 3.53 12.69
N SER A 576 3.21 4.26 13.70
CA SER A 576 3.22 3.82 15.09
C SER A 576 2.40 2.55 15.31
N GLN A 577 1.24 2.45 14.64
CA GLN A 577 0.36 1.29 14.71
C GLN A 577 0.96 0.07 14.00
N ILE A 578 1.66 0.27 12.87
CA ILE A 578 2.41 -0.80 12.20
C ILE A 578 3.55 -1.30 13.10
N ILE A 579 4.35 -0.39 13.64
CA ILE A 579 5.52 -0.71 14.46
C ILE A 579 5.11 -1.40 15.76
N SER A 580 3.99 -1.01 16.37
CA SER A 580 3.47 -1.66 17.58
C SER A 580 2.73 -2.98 17.33
N GLY A 581 2.57 -3.40 16.06
CA GLY A 581 1.83 -4.61 15.71
C GLY A 581 0.30 -4.46 15.73
N GLN A 582 -0.24 -3.25 15.84
CA GLN A 582 -1.68 -2.98 15.89
C GLN A 582 -2.37 -3.10 14.52
N LEU A 583 -1.71 -2.63 13.44
CA LEU A 583 -2.26 -2.65 12.08
C LEU A 583 -1.22 -3.12 11.07
N GLY A 584 -1.63 -3.97 10.11
CA GLY A 584 -0.75 -4.43 9.02
C GLY A 584 -0.67 -3.52 7.82
N GLY A 585 -1.41 -2.42 7.76
CA GLY A 585 -1.43 -1.54 6.61
C GLY A 585 -2.48 -0.44 6.69
N ALA A 586 -2.39 0.49 5.74
CA ALA A 586 -3.36 1.54 5.50
C ALA A 586 -4.65 0.98 4.93
N MET A 587 -5.76 1.60 5.30
CA MET A 587 -7.05 1.37 4.68
C MET A 587 -6.99 1.57 3.16
N LYS A 588 -7.46 0.57 2.40
CA LYS A 588 -7.61 0.66 0.95
C LYS A 588 -9.00 1.18 0.60
N PRO A 589 -9.13 2.41 0.07
CA PRO A 589 -10.34 2.74 -0.67
C PRO A 589 -10.45 1.79 -1.86
N ASP A 590 -11.67 1.37 -2.18
CA ASP A 590 -11.95 0.50 -3.32
C ASP A 590 -11.45 1.20 -4.62
N PRO A 591 -10.45 0.64 -5.32
CA PRO A 591 -9.82 1.29 -6.48
C PRO A 591 -10.78 1.58 -7.62
N ASP A 592 -11.88 0.83 -7.73
CA ASP A 592 -12.85 0.93 -8.82
C ASP A 592 -13.93 1.99 -8.56
N SER A 593 -13.93 2.66 -7.39
CA SER A 593 -15.03 3.54 -6.96
C SER A 593 -14.65 5.01 -6.74
N ILE A 594 -13.36 5.34 -6.64
CA ILE A 594 -12.90 6.74 -6.62
C ILE A 594 -12.52 7.16 -8.04
N ASP A 595 -13.26 8.11 -8.60
CA ASP A 595 -12.90 8.71 -9.88
C ASP A 595 -11.47 9.28 -9.80
N PRO A 596 -10.54 8.87 -10.70
CA PRO A 596 -9.14 9.31 -10.67
C PRO A 596 -8.95 10.83 -10.68
N THR A 597 -9.92 11.58 -11.23
CA THR A 597 -9.90 13.05 -11.27
C THR A 597 -10.14 13.69 -9.89
N VAL A 598 -10.85 13.00 -8.99
CA VAL A 598 -11.20 13.51 -7.65
C VAL A 598 -10.34 12.94 -6.51
N LEU A 599 -9.56 11.88 -6.78
CA LEU A 599 -8.64 11.28 -5.81
C LEU A 599 -7.65 12.28 -5.17
N PRO A 600 -7.11 13.30 -5.86
CA PRO A 600 -6.28 14.33 -5.22
C PRO A 600 -7.05 15.13 -4.15
N TRP A 601 -8.33 15.42 -4.40
CA TRP A 601 -9.18 16.15 -3.46
C TRP A 601 -9.50 15.34 -2.21
N ALA A 602 -9.62 14.01 -2.33
CA ALA A 602 -9.85 13.12 -1.21
C ALA A 602 -8.72 13.21 -0.16
N ALA A 603 -7.46 13.18 -0.60
CA ALA A 603 -6.32 13.29 0.29
C ALA A 603 -6.25 14.67 0.97
N LEU A 604 -6.54 15.75 0.23
CA LEU A 604 -6.58 17.11 0.77
C LEU A 604 -7.67 17.30 1.81
N THR A 605 -8.85 16.75 1.54
CA THR A 605 -10.01 16.82 2.44
C THR A 605 -9.75 16.11 3.76
N GLN A 606 -9.14 14.92 3.71
CA GLN A 606 -8.78 14.18 4.92
C GLN A 606 -7.66 14.88 5.71
N MET A 607 -6.64 15.45 5.05
CA MET A 607 -5.63 16.28 5.73
C MET A 607 -6.25 17.51 6.41
N GLU A 608 -7.20 18.17 5.76
CA GLU A 608 -7.90 19.31 6.36
C GLU A 608 -8.76 18.88 7.57
N ALA A 609 -9.42 17.72 7.51
CA ALA A 609 -10.15 17.15 8.66
C ALA A 609 -9.21 16.96 9.86
N ILE A 610 -8.06 16.32 9.66
CA ILE A 610 -7.04 16.13 10.69
C ILE A 610 -6.55 17.49 11.23
N ALA A 611 -6.29 18.46 10.34
CA ALA A 611 -5.84 19.81 10.70
C ALA A 611 -6.86 20.59 11.56
N ARG A 612 -8.15 20.26 11.43
CA ARG A 612 -9.25 20.80 12.22
C ARG A 612 -9.54 20.00 13.49
N GLY A 613 -8.93 18.83 13.66
CA GLY A 613 -9.19 17.93 14.78
C GLY A 613 -10.49 17.14 14.63
N THR A 614 -10.97 16.97 13.39
CA THR A 614 -12.14 16.13 13.07
C THR A 614 -11.70 14.78 12.53
N VAL A 615 -12.61 13.81 12.52
CA VAL A 615 -12.33 12.46 12.01
C VAL A 615 -12.21 12.50 10.47
N PRO A 616 -11.20 11.84 9.87
CA PRO A 616 -11.12 11.67 8.42
C PRO A 616 -12.34 10.91 7.88
N ILE A 617 -12.77 11.26 6.67
CA ILE A 617 -13.89 10.59 6.00
C ILE A 617 -13.55 9.13 5.64
N ASP A 618 -14.48 8.21 5.92
CA ASP A 618 -14.35 6.82 5.51
C ASP A 618 -14.76 6.65 4.04
N LEU A 619 -13.78 6.79 3.15
CA LEU A 619 -13.97 6.59 1.71
C LEU A 619 -14.12 5.12 1.29
N SER A 620 -14.09 4.19 2.25
CA SER A 620 -14.42 2.79 1.98
C SER A 620 -15.92 2.50 2.05
N ASP A 621 -16.71 3.40 2.64
CA ASP A 621 -18.16 3.37 2.60
C ASP A 621 -18.68 3.86 1.23
N PRO A 622 -19.42 3.02 0.45
CA PRO A 622 -19.93 3.39 -0.85
C PRO A 622 -20.90 4.59 -0.85
N GLU A 623 -21.61 4.86 0.24
CA GLU A 623 -22.50 6.02 0.36
C GLU A 623 -21.71 7.31 0.58
N VAL A 624 -20.77 7.30 1.53
CA VAL A 624 -19.83 8.40 1.77
C VAL A 624 -19.06 8.74 0.50
N LEU A 625 -18.59 7.72 -0.21
CA LEU A 625 -17.84 7.92 -1.44
C LEU A 625 -18.67 8.52 -2.57
N ARG A 626 -19.93 8.09 -2.75
CA ARG A 626 -20.84 8.68 -3.75
C ARG A 626 -21.09 10.17 -3.46
N GLU A 627 -21.33 10.51 -2.20
CA GLU A 627 -21.54 11.91 -1.80
C GLU A 627 -20.24 12.72 -1.93
N PHE A 628 -19.09 12.15 -1.59
CA PHE A 628 -17.79 12.78 -1.80
C PHE A 628 -17.54 13.09 -3.28
N ASN A 629 -17.76 12.12 -4.18
CA ASN A 629 -17.59 12.32 -5.62
C ASN A 629 -18.48 13.45 -6.14
N LYS A 630 -19.73 13.52 -5.68
CA LYS A 630 -20.67 14.61 -6.02
C LYS A 630 -20.18 15.98 -5.52
N ARG A 631 -19.76 16.08 -4.26
CA ARG A 631 -19.23 17.33 -3.68
C ARG A 631 -17.92 17.76 -4.35
N ALA A 632 -17.04 16.80 -4.67
CA ALA A 632 -15.78 17.05 -5.35
C ALA A 632 -15.98 17.60 -6.76
N LYS A 633 -16.91 17.01 -7.53
CA LYS A 633 -17.27 17.52 -8.85
C LYS A 633 -17.83 18.94 -8.79
N LYS A 634 -18.76 19.22 -7.87
CA LYS A 634 -19.30 20.57 -7.65
C LYS A 634 -18.19 21.56 -7.28
N PHE A 635 -17.27 21.15 -6.40
CA PHE A 635 -16.14 21.98 -6.02
C PHE A 635 -15.24 22.33 -7.22
N GLU A 636 -14.99 21.38 -8.11
CA GLU A 636 -14.21 21.60 -9.33
C GLU A 636 -14.90 22.55 -10.31
N GLU A 637 -16.21 22.41 -10.49
CA GLU A 637 -17.05 23.33 -11.28
C GLU A 637 -16.99 24.76 -10.71
N GLU A 638 -17.17 24.93 -9.40
CA GLU A 638 -17.07 26.23 -8.71
C GLU A 638 -15.68 26.84 -8.86
N LYS A 639 -14.62 26.03 -8.77
CA LYS A 639 -13.24 26.49 -8.94
C LYS A 639 -12.99 26.97 -10.36
N SER A 640 -13.45 26.21 -11.36
CA SER A 640 -13.33 26.56 -12.78
C SER A 640 -14.09 27.84 -13.11
N GLU A 641 -15.31 27.98 -12.61
CA GLU A 641 -16.12 29.18 -12.80
C GLU A 641 -15.53 30.41 -12.09
N GLY A 642 -15.05 30.24 -10.85
CA GLY A 642 -14.31 31.27 -10.14
C GLY A 642 -13.10 31.75 -10.92
N LEU A 643 -12.33 30.82 -11.50
CA LEU A 643 -11.16 31.17 -12.32
C LEU A 643 -11.52 32.00 -13.55
N LYS A 644 -12.62 31.69 -14.24
CA LYS A 644 -13.14 32.50 -15.37
C LYS A 644 -13.52 33.91 -14.94
N GLN A 645 -13.98 34.07 -13.70
CA GLN A 645 -14.34 35.35 -13.09
C GLN A 645 -13.13 36.06 -12.45
N GLY A 646 -11.92 35.52 -12.59
CA GLY A 646 -10.69 36.08 -12.02
C GLY A 646 -10.49 35.81 -10.53
N TYR A 647 -11.29 34.93 -9.92
CA TYR A 647 -11.18 34.53 -8.53
C TYR A 647 -10.45 33.20 -8.36
N VAL A 648 -9.39 33.20 -7.56
CA VAL A 648 -8.54 32.03 -7.36
C VAL A 648 -8.75 31.42 -5.96
N LYS A 649 -9.50 30.32 -5.89
CA LYS A 649 -9.85 29.61 -4.65
C LYS A 649 -8.76 28.59 -4.26
N VAL A 650 -8.29 28.65 -3.00
CA VAL A 650 -7.53 27.55 -2.37
C VAL A 650 -8.50 26.42 -2.08
N GLY A 651 -8.15 25.19 -2.46
CA GLY A 651 -9.14 24.14 -2.61
C GLY A 651 -8.89 22.87 -1.80
N TYR A 652 -9.88 22.51 -1.00
CA TYR A 652 -10.22 21.15 -0.57
C TYR A 652 -11.75 21.04 -0.60
N VAL A 653 -12.30 19.82 -0.58
CA VAL A 653 -13.75 19.63 -0.53
C VAL A 653 -14.19 19.83 0.90
N VAL A 654 -15.12 20.76 1.14
CA VAL A 654 -15.64 20.98 2.50
C VAL A 654 -16.53 19.79 2.87
N TRP A 655 -16.16 19.12 3.96
CA TRP A 655 -16.92 18.04 4.55
C TRP A 655 -17.32 18.45 5.97
N ASP A 656 -18.60 18.76 6.14
CA ASP A 656 -19.22 19.03 7.44
C ASP A 656 -20.35 18.01 7.61
N GLU A 657 -20.30 17.23 8.70
CA GLU A 657 -21.29 16.18 9.02
C GLU A 657 -22.65 16.78 9.43
N THR A 658 -22.72 18.10 9.63
CA THR A 658 -23.96 18.80 10.01
C THR A 658 -24.87 19.17 8.83
N THR A 659 -24.50 18.84 7.59
CA THR A 659 -25.28 19.06 6.36
C THR A 659 -25.33 17.82 5.48
#